data_AF-D3D731-F1
#
_entry.id   AF-D3D731-F1
#
_cell.length_a   1.000
_cell.length_b   1.000
_cell.length_c   1.000
_cell.angle_alpha   90.00
_cell.angle_beta   90.00
_cell.angle_gamma   90.00
#
_symmetry.space_group_name_H-M   'P 1'
#
loop_
_entity.id
_entity.type
_entity.pdbx_description
1 polymer ?
#
loop_
_entity_poly.entity_id
_entity_poly.type
_entity_poly.pdbx_seq_one_letter_code
_entity_poly.pdbx_strand_id
1 'polypeptide(L)'
;MTGRSENMRDDVRSHAAHAERLRARHSTPPPDEPERARRTREKLLEVAAAIEAEAAAAVLGALRGRYDSGKSTLLGNLLGNIRLLPAADEPATAHTTTLVLVPGEVRQAQLADDRVDLHFMDGPQVDRCLADLRDRLVRVVRGNLDDRDTADALAACEPVRQHWDEFDRLCATYLWRSASTPELEAREAALEMVLLRDALWAAGGLLGQRRSLTWAQWRETCAAGETRAASQPYPASRRGHVRALSDPALVRAGAALILEAVCRVEVPPEFWAELELDQGQAVELRDLPGTRARRSRNRDRFVADLAVRDAHAVLDLVQAQHVSADDARSPSPVPAILAITHFDQVRPPQDPLPPTLAELLATPGNERLAGICGLVEREGSIEKAAFVSSVRALAAAGTPDDGQQVWSQRRLRWQGVAAHLRQTDRSVRAQAFTTVIEDYCRDDGIGRLRRLLGRHLQERGLATKLARLAALRAELDELDGRHAEQMAPPVSMTDETYRALQGIIREARRKGSGLARQIRSFTDPLSEQGPLAELRALDDRLVSRVLAWDTHRHLRVNGGPRSVADLEETFHLAVNDIVADVRTTIADQLADTWLPAAASDFAELRTAAQTVPGPVDPDVARRLRDLMALPPALAPDLLRQKVTGWPNPPAWDLRVSSAAPYASDPYPLPWDDPGLKATLLLHELDPTRMWYAAAIRGASAQRVLQVVQEQRITLMAGAAGWVLEILDAWIAELALFERELEAPMGGSDNGFEDEEW
;
A
#
# COMPACT_ATOMS: atom_id res chain seq x y z
N MET A 1 -6.44 10.45 -18.58
CA MET A 1 -6.02 10.27 -17.17
C MET A 1 -7.06 10.82 -16.20
N THR A 2 -7.65 11.98 -16.46
CA THR A 2 -8.76 12.59 -15.67
C THR A 2 -9.90 11.62 -15.31
N GLY A 3 -10.31 10.74 -16.23
CA GLY A 3 -11.41 9.79 -15.95
C GLY A 3 -11.10 8.76 -14.85
N ARG A 4 -9.84 8.37 -14.64
CA ARG A 4 -9.50 7.38 -13.59
C ARG A 4 -9.56 7.99 -12.20
N SER A 5 -9.04 9.21 -12.02
CA SER A 5 -9.10 9.91 -10.74
C SER A 5 -10.52 10.34 -10.40
N GLU A 6 -11.33 10.69 -11.39
CA GLU A 6 -12.76 10.97 -11.21
C GLU A 6 -13.53 9.74 -10.70
N ASN A 7 -13.34 8.57 -11.34
CA ASN A 7 -13.92 7.31 -10.86
C ASN A 7 -13.50 7.00 -9.41
N MET A 8 -12.22 7.19 -9.07
CA MET A 8 -11.74 6.97 -7.71
C MET A 8 -12.43 7.87 -6.67
N ARG A 9 -12.79 9.10 -7.04
CA ARG A 9 -13.51 10.00 -6.13
C ARG A 9 -14.97 9.59 -5.98
N ASP A 10 -15.59 9.12 -7.07
CA ASP A 10 -16.94 8.57 -7.02
C ASP A 10 -16.99 7.36 -6.09
N ASP A 11 -15.95 6.52 -6.12
CA ASP A 11 -15.81 5.41 -5.19
C ASP A 11 -15.69 5.90 -3.74
N VAL A 12 -14.86 6.92 -3.45
CA VAL A 12 -14.78 7.51 -2.09
C VAL A 12 -16.14 8.00 -1.62
N ARG A 13 -16.88 8.72 -2.49
CA ARG A 13 -18.24 9.21 -2.19
C ARG A 13 -19.22 8.05 -1.96
N SER A 14 -19.11 6.98 -2.75
CA SER A 14 -19.92 5.77 -2.62
C SER A 14 -19.70 5.06 -1.27
N HIS A 15 -18.45 4.94 -0.82
CA HIS A 15 -18.11 4.40 0.49
C HIS A 15 -18.70 5.25 1.63
N ALA A 16 -18.56 6.58 1.56
CA ALA A 16 -19.12 7.49 2.56
C ALA A 16 -20.65 7.39 2.64
N ALA A 17 -21.33 7.42 1.49
CA ALA A 17 -22.79 7.30 1.42
C ALA A 17 -23.28 5.94 1.95
N HIS A 18 -22.49 4.88 1.79
CA HIS A 18 -22.80 3.57 2.37
C HIS A 18 -22.70 3.56 3.89
N ALA A 19 -21.62 4.12 4.45
CA ALA A 19 -21.45 4.26 5.89
C ALA A 19 -22.57 5.10 6.51
N GLU A 20 -22.92 6.23 5.88
CA GLU A 20 -24.01 7.11 6.34
C GLU A 20 -25.35 6.38 6.40
N ARG A 21 -25.69 5.59 5.35
CA ARG A 21 -26.92 4.77 5.34
C ARG A 21 -26.96 3.75 6.46
N LEU A 22 -25.85 3.03 6.69
CA LEU A 22 -25.76 2.04 7.76
C LEU A 22 -25.82 2.68 9.15
N ARG A 23 -25.13 3.80 9.34
CA ARG A 23 -25.18 4.61 10.56
C ARG A 23 -26.59 5.09 10.84
N ALA A 24 -27.30 5.63 9.84
CA ALA A 24 -28.68 6.08 9.98
C ALA A 24 -29.60 4.93 10.41
N ARG A 25 -29.45 3.75 9.79
CA ARG A 25 -30.24 2.54 10.14
C ARG A 25 -30.01 2.06 11.57
N HIS A 26 -28.77 2.15 12.07
CA HIS A 26 -28.36 1.64 13.40
C HIS A 26 -28.29 2.69 14.51
N SER A 27 -28.63 3.94 14.18
CA SER A 27 -28.58 5.08 15.12
C SER A 27 -29.58 4.96 16.27
N THR A 28 -30.72 4.30 16.04
CA THR A 28 -31.76 4.10 17.06
C THR A 28 -31.69 2.66 17.57
N PRO A 29 -31.37 2.43 18.85
CA PRO A 29 -31.30 1.09 19.41
C PRO A 29 -32.70 0.44 19.46
N PRO A 30 -32.82 -0.84 19.12
CA PRO A 30 -34.04 -1.61 19.37
C PRO A 30 -34.33 -1.70 20.88
N PRO A 31 -35.60 -1.71 21.31
CA PRO A 31 -35.97 -1.76 22.73
C PRO A 31 -35.50 -3.03 23.44
N ASP A 32 -35.43 -4.16 22.73
CA ASP A 32 -35.06 -5.48 23.28
C ASP A 32 -33.73 -6.01 22.70
N GLU A 33 -32.76 -5.12 22.44
CA GLU A 33 -31.46 -5.48 21.87
C GLU A 33 -30.60 -6.30 22.86
N PRO A 34 -30.17 -7.52 22.52
CA PRO A 34 -29.25 -8.29 23.36
C PRO A 34 -27.90 -7.58 23.55
N GLU A 35 -27.26 -7.75 24.71
CA GLU A 35 -25.96 -7.12 25.04
C GLU A 35 -24.88 -7.33 23.96
N ARG A 36 -24.84 -8.53 23.36
CA ARG A 36 -23.90 -8.87 22.30
C ARG A 36 -24.19 -8.08 21.02
N ALA A 37 -25.47 -7.92 20.66
CA ALA A 37 -25.91 -7.13 19.52
C ALA A 37 -25.59 -5.64 19.76
N ARG A 38 -25.85 -5.14 20.98
CA ARG A 38 -25.50 -3.78 21.38
C ARG A 38 -24.01 -3.46 21.17
N ARG A 39 -23.10 -4.31 21.64
CA ARG A 39 -21.64 -4.12 21.44
C ARG A 39 -21.25 -4.16 19.97
N THR A 40 -21.90 -5.04 19.19
CA THR A 40 -21.68 -5.14 17.75
C THR A 40 -22.16 -3.88 17.03
N ARG A 41 -23.32 -3.34 17.43
CA ARG A 41 -23.88 -2.07 16.93
C ARG A 41 -23.00 -0.89 17.28
N GLU A 42 -22.50 -0.80 18.50
CA GLU A 42 -21.54 0.23 18.93
C GLU A 42 -20.29 0.20 18.05
N LYS A 43 -19.73 -1.00 17.83
CA LYS A 43 -18.57 -1.16 16.95
C LYS A 43 -18.87 -0.79 15.50
N LEU A 44 -20.05 -1.17 14.99
CA LEU A 44 -20.53 -0.79 13.66
C LEU A 44 -20.60 0.74 13.52
N LEU A 45 -21.15 1.44 14.50
CA LEU A 45 -21.24 2.90 14.50
C LEU A 45 -19.85 3.56 14.56
N GLU A 46 -18.91 2.99 15.30
CA GLU A 46 -17.51 3.44 15.31
C GLU A 46 -16.86 3.30 13.92
N VAL A 47 -17.01 2.13 13.27
CA VAL A 47 -16.43 1.88 11.94
C VAL A 47 -17.10 2.75 10.88
N ALA A 48 -18.42 2.95 10.94
CA ALA A 48 -19.12 3.86 10.04
C ALA A 48 -18.61 5.30 10.18
N ALA A 49 -18.44 5.78 11.41
CA ALA A 49 -17.84 7.10 11.66
C ALA A 49 -16.39 7.18 11.18
N ALA A 50 -15.61 6.10 11.27
CA ALA A 50 -14.26 6.03 10.72
C ALA A 50 -14.23 6.11 9.18
N ILE A 51 -15.17 5.46 8.49
CA ILE A 51 -15.32 5.59 7.02
C ILE A 51 -15.68 7.02 6.63
N GLU A 52 -16.65 7.63 7.31
CA GLU A 52 -17.05 9.02 7.07
C GLU A 52 -15.87 9.98 7.29
N ALA A 53 -15.12 9.81 8.39
CA ALA A 53 -13.95 10.61 8.69
C ALA A 53 -12.83 10.44 7.66
N GLU A 54 -12.51 9.20 7.28
CA GLU A 54 -11.49 8.90 6.26
C GLU A 54 -11.92 9.47 4.90
N ALA A 55 -13.18 9.28 4.49
CA ALA A 55 -13.68 9.81 3.22
C ALA A 55 -13.61 11.34 3.16
N ALA A 56 -13.94 12.02 4.26
CA ALA A 56 -13.84 13.47 4.39
C ALA A 56 -12.40 13.99 4.55
N ALA A 57 -11.46 13.17 5.01
CA ALA A 57 -10.07 13.58 5.24
C ALA A 57 -9.35 13.98 3.93
N ALA A 58 -8.37 14.87 4.05
CA ALA A 58 -7.52 15.24 2.93
C ALA A 58 -6.68 14.06 2.43
N VAL A 59 -6.26 14.10 1.17
CA VAL A 59 -5.20 13.20 0.70
C VAL A 59 -3.87 13.67 1.28
N LEU A 60 -3.42 12.93 2.29
CA LEU A 60 -2.17 13.15 3.00
C LEU A 60 -0.94 12.60 2.26
N GLY A 61 -0.05 13.51 1.86
CA GLY A 61 1.32 13.19 1.42
C GLY A 61 2.34 13.43 2.52
N ALA A 62 3.24 12.48 2.76
CA ALA A 62 4.30 12.63 3.76
C ALA A 62 5.68 12.81 3.13
N LEU A 63 6.48 13.71 3.68
CA LEU A 63 7.84 13.99 3.23
C LEU A 63 8.83 13.39 4.22
N ARG A 64 9.54 12.37 3.74
CA ARG A 64 10.52 11.63 4.53
C ARG A 64 11.92 11.97 4.07
N GLY A 65 12.84 12.14 5.01
CA GLY A 65 14.24 12.43 4.69
C GLY A 65 15.09 12.58 5.93
N ARG A 66 16.40 12.75 5.72
CA ARG A 66 17.32 13.06 6.83
C ARG A 66 17.01 14.43 7.44
N TYR A 67 17.49 14.68 8.65
CA TYR A 67 17.30 15.98 9.31
C TYR A 67 17.89 17.14 8.50
N ASP A 68 19.03 16.91 7.86
CA ASP A 68 19.79 17.88 7.08
C ASP A 68 19.35 17.97 5.61
N SER A 69 18.35 17.19 5.17
CA SER A 69 18.00 17.09 3.74
C SER A 69 17.29 18.31 3.14
N GLY A 70 16.97 19.31 3.98
CA GLY A 70 16.30 20.54 3.56
C GLY A 70 14.80 20.38 3.31
N LYS A 71 14.11 19.47 4.02
CA LYS A 71 12.67 19.18 3.85
C LYS A 71 11.79 20.43 3.90
N SER A 72 11.85 21.17 5.00
CA SER A 72 11.02 22.35 5.24
C SER A 72 11.32 23.46 4.21
N THR A 73 12.59 23.61 3.83
CA THR A 73 13.03 24.50 2.75
C THR A 73 12.49 24.08 1.38
N LEU A 74 12.53 22.78 1.07
CA LEU A 74 12.00 22.23 -0.17
C LEU A 74 10.48 22.41 -0.24
N LEU A 75 9.76 22.17 0.86
CA LEU A 75 8.32 22.43 0.97
C LEU A 75 7.99 23.89 0.70
N GLY A 76 8.71 24.81 1.36
CA GLY A 76 8.55 26.23 1.11
C GLY A 76 8.77 26.58 -0.36
N ASN A 77 9.84 26.07 -0.98
CA ASN A 77 10.12 26.30 -2.40
C ASN A 77 9.05 25.67 -3.32
N LEU A 78 8.59 24.47 -3.00
CA LEU A 78 7.51 23.78 -3.71
C LEU A 78 6.22 24.60 -3.67
N LEU A 79 5.93 25.31 -2.58
CA LEU A 79 4.78 26.20 -2.46
C LEU A 79 5.07 27.66 -2.88
N GLY A 80 6.29 27.95 -3.34
CA GLY A 80 6.70 29.27 -3.82
C GLY A 80 6.97 30.32 -2.74
N ASN A 81 7.10 29.90 -1.48
CA ASN A 81 7.61 30.72 -0.39
C ASN A 81 8.57 29.92 0.47
N ILE A 82 9.87 30.10 0.25
CA ILE A 82 10.89 29.37 1.00
C ILE A 82 10.86 29.63 2.52
N ARG A 83 10.39 30.80 2.94
CA ARG A 83 10.33 31.19 4.35
C ARG A 83 9.03 30.77 5.02
N LEU A 84 8.21 29.97 4.33
CA LEU A 84 6.92 29.51 4.84
C LEU A 84 7.07 28.72 6.14
N LEU A 85 8.08 27.84 6.22
CA LEU A 85 8.34 27.02 7.40
C LEU A 85 9.61 27.45 8.13
N PRO A 86 9.66 27.30 9.47
CA PRO A 86 10.87 27.58 10.22
C PRO A 86 11.96 26.58 9.81
N ALA A 87 12.99 27.08 9.13
CA ALA A 87 14.26 26.36 9.01
C ALA A 87 15.11 26.74 10.24
N ALA A 88 15.17 25.87 11.24
CA ALA A 88 16.08 26.05 12.35
C ALA A 88 17.46 25.47 11.99
N ASP A 89 18.52 26.21 12.31
CA ASP A 89 19.91 25.73 12.16
C ASP A 89 20.23 24.57 13.12
N GLU A 90 19.50 24.50 14.24
CA GLU A 90 19.55 23.38 15.18
C GLU A 90 18.29 22.50 15.04
N PRO A 91 18.44 21.16 15.02
CA PRO A 91 17.30 20.24 14.88
C PRO A 91 16.41 20.35 16.11
N ALA A 92 15.27 21.04 15.96
CA ALA A 92 14.32 21.26 17.05
C ALA A 92 12.98 20.54 16.86
N THR A 93 12.73 19.95 15.69
CA THR A 93 11.39 19.43 15.38
C THR A 93 11.25 17.98 15.80
N ALA A 94 10.94 17.80 17.08
CA ALA A 94 10.39 16.58 17.61
C ALA A 94 8.88 16.49 17.32
N HIS A 95 8.42 16.71 16.10
CA HIS A 95 6.99 16.60 15.74
C HIS A 95 6.85 16.58 14.23
N THR A 96 5.70 16.12 13.75
CA THR A 96 5.31 16.32 12.35
C THR A 96 4.77 17.73 12.15
N THR A 97 5.02 18.33 10.98
CA THR A 97 4.37 19.58 10.59
C THR A 97 3.46 19.32 9.40
N THR A 98 2.15 19.44 9.60
CA THR A 98 1.14 19.23 8.56
C THR A 98 0.69 20.56 7.98
N LEU A 99 0.81 20.68 6.66
CA LEU A 99 0.34 21.81 5.88
C LEU A 99 -0.99 21.44 5.23
N VAL A 100 -2.08 22.02 5.73
CA VAL A 100 -3.39 21.94 5.09
C VAL A 100 -3.40 22.96 3.97
N LEU A 101 -3.31 22.49 2.73
CA LEU A 101 -3.26 23.36 1.57
C LEU A 101 -4.68 23.82 1.21
N VAL A 102 -4.86 25.14 1.08
CA VAL A 102 -6.10 25.74 0.59
C VAL A 102 -5.79 26.64 -0.61
N PRO A 103 -6.67 26.69 -1.62
CA PRO A 103 -6.48 27.62 -2.73
C PRO A 103 -6.64 29.05 -2.21
N GLY A 104 -5.77 29.96 -2.62
CA GLY A 104 -5.85 31.38 -2.25
C GLY A 104 -5.48 32.30 -3.41
N GLU A 105 -5.96 33.54 -3.40
CA GLU A 105 -5.63 34.58 -4.39
C GLU A 105 -4.31 35.30 -4.04
N VAL A 106 -3.30 34.52 -3.65
CA VAL A 106 -2.01 35.02 -3.16
C VAL A 106 -0.93 34.86 -4.22
N ARG A 107 0.07 35.75 -4.21
CA ARG A 107 1.22 35.67 -5.14
C ARG A 107 2.28 34.65 -4.75
N GLN A 108 2.33 34.33 -3.46
CA GLN A 108 3.26 33.36 -2.87
C GLN A 108 2.52 32.67 -1.73
N ALA A 109 2.86 31.40 -1.46
CA ALA A 109 2.20 30.70 -0.37
C ALA A 109 2.45 31.38 0.97
N GLN A 110 1.41 31.45 1.78
CA GLN A 110 1.44 32.07 3.11
C GLN A 110 0.50 31.31 4.05
N LEU A 111 0.65 31.53 5.35
CA LEU A 111 -0.31 30.99 6.30
C LEU A 111 -1.67 31.68 6.10
N ALA A 112 -2.74 30.88 6.05
CA ALA A 112 -4.11 31.38 5.91
C ALA A 112 -4.56 32.17 7.14
N ASP A 113 -4.05 31.78 8.31
CA ASP A 113 -4.19 32.49 9.57
C ASP A 113 -2.85 32.48 10.33
N ASP A 114 -2.69 33.40 11.29
CA ASP A 114 -1.49 33.44 12.15
C ASP A 114 -1.51 32.33 13.22
N ARG A 115 -2.22 31.20 12.99
CA ARG A 115 -2.43 30.15 13.99
C ARG A 115 -1.76 28.84 13.60
N VAL A 116 -1.27 28.14 14.62
CA VAL A 116 -0.74 26.77 14.53
C VAL A 116 -1.44 25.94 15.57
N ASP A 117 -2.11 24.89 15.13
CA ASP A 117 -2.77 23.94 16.03
C ASP A 117 -1.81 22.81 16.38
N LEU A 118 -1.53 22.67 17.68
CA LEU A 118 -0.66 21.65 18.22
C LEU A 118 -1.49 20.49 18.75
N HIS A 119 -1.17 19.29 18.30
CA HIS A 119 -1.75 18.05 18.79
C HIS A 119 -0.74 17.34 19.67
N PHE A 120 -1.11 17.12 20.93
CA PHE A 120 -0.29 16.39 21.90
C PHE A 120 -0.60 14.91 21.84
N MET A 121 0.41 14.08 22.09
CA MET A 121 0.21 12.63 22.22
C MET A 121 -0.84 12.32 23.28
N ASP A 122 -1.67 11.29 23.04
CA ASP A 122 -2.52 10.72 24.08
C ASP A 122 -1.73 9.74 24.98
N GLY A 123 -2.36 9.28 26.07
CA GLY A 123 -1.74 8.31 26.99
C GLY A 123 -1.22 7.05 26.29
N PRO A 124 -2.06 6.34 25.50
CA PRO A 124 -1.64 5.16 24.74
C PRO A 124 -0.47 5.42 23.76
N GLN A 125 -0.40 6.58 23.13
CA GLN A 125 0.70 6.98 22.25
C GLN A 125 1.99 7.20 23.03
N VAL A 126 1.93 7.85 24.19
CA VAL A 126 3.08 8.01 25.09
C VAL A 126 3.61 6.65 25.56
N ASP A 127 2.72 5.75 25.97
CA ASP A 127 3.11 4.40 26.41
C ASP A 127 3.84 3.63 25.30
N ARG A 128 3.31 3.67 24.07
CA ARG A 128 3.95 3.05 22.90
C ARG A 128 5.30 3.70 22.57
N CYS A 129 5.39 5.03 22.66
CA CYS A 129 6.65 5.74 22.44
C CYS A 129 7.71 5.32 23.46
N LEU A 130 7.33 5.26 24.75
CA LEU A 130 8.24 4.86 25.83
C LEU A 130 8.69 3.41 25.71
N ALA A 131 7.80 2.50 25.30
CA ALA A 131 8.15 1.12 25.01
C ALA A 131 9.17 1.04 23.87
N ASP A 132 8.96 1.72 22.74
CA ASP A 132 9.89 1.72 21.61
C ASP A 132 11.26 2.32 21.99
N LEU A 133 11.28 3.42 22.77
CA LEU A 133 12.51 4.02 23.30
C LEU A 133 13.27 3.05 24.21
N ARG A 134 12.58 2.39 25.14
CA ARG A 134 13.18 1.41 26.06
C ARG A 134 13.75 0.22 25.29
N ASP A 135 12.99 -0.35 24.36
CA ASP A 135 13.42 -1.52 23.58
C ASP A 135 14.64 -1.19 22.70
N ARG A 136 14.79 0.07 22.27
CA ARG A 136 16.00 0.55 21.60
C ARG A 136 17.17 0.70 22.56
N LEU A 137 16.95 1.33 23.72
CA LEU A 137 17.98 1.46 24.74
C LEU A 137 18.53 0.08 25.15
N VAL A 138 17.65 -0.89 25.42
CA VAL A 138 18.01 -2.28 25.72
C VAL A 138 18.85 -2.89 24.60
N ARG A 139 18.48 -2.71 23.34
CA ARG A 139 19.26 -3.21 22.19
C ARG A 139 20.65 -2.57 22.10
N VAL A 140 20.74 -1.26 22.32
CA VAL A 140 22.03 -0.53 22.31
C VAL A 140 22.92 -1.03 23.45
N VAL A 141 22.37 -1.21 24.65
CA VAL A 141 23.12 -1.74 25.81
C VAL A 141 23.60 -3.16 25.54
N ARG A 142 22.73 -4.07 25.08
CA ARG A 142 23.11 -5.45 24.73
C ARG A 142 24.17 -5.51 23.63
N GLY A 143 24.06 -4.66 22.61
CA GLY A 143 24.94 -4.69 21.44
C GLY A 143 26.30 -4.02 21.67
N ASN A 144 26.33 -2.91 22.40
CA ASN A 144 27.53 -2.07 22.52
C ASN A 144 28.28 -2.25 23.84
N LEU A 145 27.59 -2.62 24.93
CA LEU A 145 28.19 -2.74 26.26
C LEU A 145 28.39 -4.20 26.70
N ASP A 146 27.79 -5.17 26.00
CA ASP A 146 27.73 -6.60 26.38
C ASP A 146 27.26 -6.84 27.84
N ASP A 147 26.56 -5.85 28.42
CA ASP A 147 26.04 -5.88 29.78
C ASP A 147 24.59 -6.38 29.77
N ARG A 148 24.46 -7.71 29.80
CA ARG A 148 23.15 -8.38 29.76
C ARG A 148 22.31 -8.11 30.99
N ASP A 149 22.93 -8.05 32.16
CA ASP A 149 22.22 -7.82 33.43
C ASP A 149 21.58 -6.43 33.46
N THR A 150 22.33 -5.40 33.03
CA THR A 150 21.79 -4.03 32.90
C THR A 150 20.69 -3.98 31.84
N ALA A 151 20.88 -4.65 30.70
CA ALA A 151 19.86 -4.69 29.67
C ALA A 151 18.57 -5.38 30.12
N ASP A 152 18.68 -6.47 30.87
CA ASP A 152 17.52 -7.21 31.39
C ASP A 152 16.81 -6.42 32.48
N ALA A 153 17.55 -5.72 33.35
CA ALA A 153 16.99 -4.78 34.32
C ALA A 153 16.24 -3.62 33.63
N LEU A 154 16.83 -3.02 32.58
CA LEU A 154 16.19 -1.97 31.78
C LEU A 154 14.95 -2.49 31.04
N ALA A 155 14.97 -3.75 30.56
CA ALA A 155 13.83 -4.36 29.88
C ALA A 155 12.65 -4.63 30.85
N ALA A 156 12.96 -5.03 32.09
CA ALA A 156 11.97 -5.25 33.14
C ALA A 156 11.37 -3.95 33.71
N CYS A 157 12.06 -2.82 33.54
CA CYS A 157 11.59 -1.53 34.00
C CYS A 157 10.38 -1.05 33.18
N GLU A 158 9.30 -0.70 33.87
CA GLU A 158 8.11 -0.05 33.31
C GLU A 158 7.93 1.37 33.90
N PRO A 159 8.65 2.40 33.41
CA PRO A 159 8.76 3.69 34.11
C PRO A 159 7.43 4.40 34.37
N VAL A 160 6.44 4.21 33.48
CA VAL A 160 5.09 4.79 33.61
C VAL A 160 4.29 4.14 34.74
N ARG A 161 4.45 2.82 34.94
CA ARG A 161 3.67 2.03 35.91
C ARG A 161 4.37 1.85 37.26
N GLN A 162 5.70 1.75 37.25
CA GLN A 162 6.54 1.44 38.41
C GLN A 162 7.24 2.67 39.02
N HIS A 163 6.93 3.86 38.51
CA HIS A 163 7.60 5.13 38.81
C HIS A 163 9.02 5.23 38.22
N TRP A 164 9.39 6.45 37.80
CA TRP A 164 10.66 6.75 37.12
C TRP A 164 11.93 6.56 37.97
N ASP A 165 11.80 6.39 39.29
CA ASP A 165 12.97 6.32 40.20
C ASP A 165 13.86 5.10 39.96
N GLU A 166 13.28 3.98 39.53
CA GLU A 166 14.06 2.80 39.15
C GLU A 166 14.85 3.04 37.87
N PHE A 167 14.19 3.56 36.83
CA PHE A 167 14.85 3.94 35.59
C PHE A 167 15.99 4.93 35.81
N ASP A 168 15.76 5.95 36.65
CA ASP A 168 16.75 6.98 36.99
C ASP A 168 17.97 6.36 37.68
N ARG A 169 17.73 5.44 38.64
CA ARG A 169 18.80 4.69 39.30
C ARG A 169 19.60 3.85 38.31
N LEU A 170 18.92 3.10 37.45
CA LEU A 170 19.58 2.23 36.47
C LEU A 170 20.47 3.07 35.53
N CYS A 171 19.95 4.18 35.01
CA CYS A 171 20.72 5.06 34.13
C CYS A 171 21.93 5.69 34.86
N ALA A 172 21.73 6.26 36.06
CA ALA A 172 22.81 6.86 36.83
C ALA A 172 23.88 5.84 37.24
N THR A 173 23.45 4.63 37.59
CA THR A 173 24.33 3.56 38.07
C THR A 173 25.08 2.87 36.95
N TYR A 174 24.47 2.63 35.79
CA TYR A 174 25.09 1.78 34.77
C TYR A 174 25.51 2.56 33.52
N LEU A 175 24.75 3.58 33.12
CA LEU A 175 25.02 4.32 31.88
C LEU A 175 25.88 5.57 32.08
N TRP A 176 26.03 6.09 33.30
CA TRP A 176 26.80 7.32 33.59
C TRP A 176 28.05 7.10 34.47
N ARG A 177 28.50 5.84 34.63
CA ARG A 177 29.61 5.48 35.54
C ARG A 177 31.02 5.80 35.01
N SER A 178 31.27 5.79 33.69
CA SER A 178 32.61 6.04 33.13
C SER A 178 32.59 6.93 31.89
N ALA A 179 33.59 7.76 31.64
CA ALA A 179 33.62 8.66 30.46
C ALA A 179 33.91 7.95 29.12
N SER A 180 33.81 6.61 29.04
CA SER A 180 34.19 5.87 27.84
C SER A 180 33.16 6.00 26.70
N THR A 181 33.67 6.05 25.46
CA THR A 181 32.93 6.37 24.23
C THR A 181 31.80 5.40 23.81
N PRO A 182 31.80 4.08 24.13
CA PRO A 182 30.69 3.18 23.78
C PRO A 182 29.39 3.49 24.53
N GLU A 183 29.45 4.25 25.63
CA GLU A 183 28.28 4.63 26.42
C GLU A 183 27.47 5.78 25.77
N LEU A 184 28.01 6.49 24.77
CA LEU A 184 27.38 7.72 24.24
C LEU A 184 26.01 7.46 23.59
N GLU A 185 25.87 6.43 22.74
CA GLU A 185 24.60 6.12 22.07
C GLU A 185 23.54 5.63 23.09
N ALA A 186 23.96 4.87 24.11
CA ALA A 186 23.07 4.42 25.19
C ALA A 186 22.60 5.62 26.04
N ARG A 187 23.51 6.57 26.33
CA ARG A 187 23.19 7.81 27.03
C ARG A 187 22.25 8.69 26.23
N GLU A 188 22.46 8.84 24.93
CA GLU A 188 21.56 9.60 24.05
C GLU A 188 20.15 8.99 24.05
N ALA A 189 20.04 7.67 23.93
CA ALA A 189 18.75 6.97 24.01
C ALA A 189 18.07 7.13 25.38
N ALA A 190 18.82 7.02 26.47
CA ALA A 190 18.30 7.24 27.82
C ALA A 190 17.87 8.70 28.06
N LEU A 191 18.59 9.67 27.50
CA LEU A 191 18.24 11.09 27.57
C LEU A 191 16.91 11.39 26.88
N GLU A 192 16.61 10.75 25.75
CA GLU A 192 15.30 10.91 25.09
C GLU A 192 14.15 10.48 26.03
N MET A 193 14.30 9.37 26.77
CA MET A 193 13.32 8.94 27.77
C MET A 193 13.21 9.93 28.93
N VAL A 194 14.34 10.47 29.41
CA VAL A 194 14.36 11.51 30.45
C VAL A 194 13.65 12.79 30.00
N LEU A 195 13.83 13.22 28.75
CA LEU A 195 13.14 14.38 28.19
C LEU A 195 11.62 14.15 28.14
N LEU A 196 11.19 12.95 27.76
CA LEU A 196 9.78 12.59 27.72
C LEU A 196 9.16 12.54 29.13
N ARG A 197 9.89 12.00 30.12
CA ARG A 197 9.52 12.05 31.55
C ARG A 197 9.35 13.47 32.05
N ASP A 198 10.35 14.33 31.82
CA ASP A 198 10.33 15.72 32.28
C ASP A 198 9.13 16.45 31.65
N ALA A 199 8.83 16.19 30.37
CA ALA A 199 7.67 16.74 29.69
C ALA A 199 6.34 16.20 30.26
N LEU A 200 6.25 14.92 30.63
CA LEU A 200 5.06 14.35 31.28
C LEU A 200 4.80 14.97 32.66
N TRP A 201 5.86 15.20 33.45
CA TRP A 201 5.72 15.87 34.74
C TRP A 201 5.31 17.34 34.60
N ALA A 202 5.85 18.04 33.60
CA ALA A 202 5.59 19.45 33.39
C ALA A 202 4.24 19.72 32.71
N ALA A 203 3.86 18.87 31.75
CA ALA A 203 2.78 19.13 30.79
C ALA A 203 1.88 17.91 30.53
N GLY A 204 1.89 16.88 31.39
CA GLY A 204 1.03 15.69 31.24
C GLY A 204 -0.48 16.00 31.24
N GLY A 205 -0.88 17.16 31.77
CA GLY A 205 -2.25 17.66 31.63
C GLY A 205 -2.66 18.03 30.20
N LEU A 206 -1.73 18.07 29.24
CA LEU A 206 -1.99 18.34 27.82
C LEU A 206 -2.21 17.08 26.99
N LEU A 207 -2.03 15.87 27.55
CA LEU A 207 -2.15 14.64 26.78
C LEU A 207 -3.52 14.53 26.09
N GLY A 208 -3.50 14.21 24.79
CA GLY A 208 -4.67 14.14 23.91
C GLY A 208 -5.37 15.48 23.64
N GLN A 209 -4.83 16.61 24.11
CA GLN A 209 -5.42 17.93 23.88
C GLN A 209 -4.90 18.56 22.59
N ARG A 210 -5.71 19.50 22.07
CA ARG A 210 -5.33 20.43 21.01
C ARG A 210 -5.11 21.82 21.58
N ARG A 211 -4.05 22.51 21.15
CA ARG A 211 -3.74 23.88 21.57
C ARG A 211 -3.35 24.73 20.37
N SER A 212 -3.96 25.90 20.23
CA SER A 212 -3.60 26.85 19.18
C SER A 212 -2.58 27.86 19.71
N LEU A 213 -1.49 28.05 18.98
CA LEU A 213 -0.52 29.13 19.21
C LEU A 213 -0.52 30.09 18.02
N THR A 214 0.00 31.30 18.23
CA THR A 214 0.37 32.17 17.10
C THR A 214 1.60 31.62 16.39
N TRP A 215 1.80 31.97 15.11
CA TRP A 215 3.01 31.58 14.37
C TRP A 215 4.29 32.05 15.07
N ALA A 216 4.28 33.27 15.62
CA ALA A 216 5.43 33.81 16.34
C ALA A 216 5.76 32.99 17.60
N GLN A 217 4.75 32.63 18.40
CA GLN A 217 4.92 31.78 19.60
C GLN A 217 5.38 30.36 19.25
N TRP A 218 4.86 29.82 18.15
CA TRP A 218 5.30 28.52 17.64
C TRP A 218 6.78 28.56 17.23
N ARG A 219 7.21 29.57 16.47
CA ARG A 219 8.61 29.74 16.09
C ARG A 219 9.53 29.90 17.30
N GLU A 220 9.10 30.64 18.32
CA GLU A 220 9.84 30.76 19.59
C GLU A 220 9.95 29.40 20.29
N THR A 221 8.88 28.60 20.27
CA THR A 221 8.86 27.24 20.83
C THR A 221 9.84 26.32 20.10
N CYS A 222 9.88 26.36 18.76
CA CYS A 222 10.87 25.61 17.99
C CYS A 222 12.30 26.10 18.26
N ALA A 223 12.52 27.39 18.45
CA ALA A 223 13.86 27.93 18.72
C ALA A 223 14.39 27.60 20.13
N ALA A 224 13.50 27.32 21.09
CA ALA A 224 13.85 27.16 22.51
C ALA A 224 14.31 25.75 22.91
N GLY A 225 14.65 24.87 21.95
CA GLY A 225 15.04 23.48 22.24
C GLY A 225 16.14 23.38 23.29
N GLU A 226 15.85 22.77 24.45
CA GLU A 226 16.85 22.56 25.50
C GLU A 226 17.96 21.63 24.99
N THR A 227 19.16 22.19 24.82
CA THR A 227 20.36 21.43 24.50
C THR A 227 20.93 20.79 25.78
N ARG A 228 20.61 19.52 26.05
CA ARG A 228 21.33 18.72 27.06
C ARG A 228 22.39 17.85 26.37
N ALA A 229 23.64 18.02 26.76
CA ALA A 229 24.74 17.21 26.22
C ALA A 229 24.87 15.89 27.01
N ALA A 230 24.99 14.77 26.31
CA ALA A 230 25.19 13.44 26.90
C ALA A 230 26.51 13.29 27.69
N SER A 231 27.44 14.23 27.54
CA SER A 231 28.68 14.32 28.32
C SER A 231 28.50 14.92 29.72
N GLN A 232 27.33 15.48 30.05
CA GLN A 232 27.03 15.99 31.38
C GLN A 232 26.73 14.85 32.37
N PRO A 233 26.89 15.06 33.69
CA PRO A 233 26.41 14.10 34.70
C PRO A 233 24.92 13.79 34.50
N TYR A 234 24.48 12.62 34.99
CA TYR A 234 23.09 12.21 34.85
C TYR A 234 22.15 13.33 35.32
N PRO A 235 21.20 13.77 34.48
CA PRO A 235 20.39 14.96 34.76
C PRO A 235 19.51 14.75 35.99
N ALA A 236 19.60 15.68 36.94
CA ALA A 236 18.74 15.65 38.12
C ALA A 236 17.26 15.74 37.70
N SER A 237 16.42 14.90 38.32
CA SER A 237 15.00 14.83 38.04
C SER A 237 14.31 16.15 38.40
N ARG A 238 13.77 16.85 37.39
CA ARG A 238 13.03 18.10 37.59
C ARG A 238 11.61 17.79 38.07
N ARG A 239 11.48 17.32 39.31
CA ARG A 239 10.18 17.20 40.00
C ARG A 239 9.69 18.59 40.43
N GLY A 240 9.28 19.41 39.47
CA GLY A 240 8.73 20.74 39.71
C GLY A 240 7.26 20.79 39.30
N HIS A 241 6.37 20.99 40.28
CA HIS A 241 4.96 21.27 40.01
C HIS A 241 4.82 22.51 39.12
N VAL A 242 4.50 22.28 37.85
CA VAL A 242 4.00 23.29 36.92
C VAL A 242 2.59 23.68 37.35
N ARG A 243 2.48 24.38 38.47
CA ARG A 243 1.25 25.08 38.84
C ARG A 243 1.44 26.52 38.36
N ALA A 244 0.92 26.78 37.15
CA ALA A 244 0.90 28.07 36.44
C ALA A 244 2.13 28.40 35.55
N LEU A 245 2.48 27.54 34.60
CA LEU A 245 3.15 28.03 33.39
C LEU A 245 2.11 28.74 32.51
N SER A 246 2.46 29.90 31.96
CA SER A 246 1.70 30.51 30.85
C SER A 246 1.61 29.52 29.68
N ASP A 247 0.55 29.58 28.87
CA ASP A 247 0.36 28.65 27.74
C ASP A 247 1.61 28.46 26.86
N PRO A 248 2.37 29.50 26.46
CA PRO A 248 3.59 29.30 25.66
C PRO A 248 4.72 28.57 26.41
N ALA A 249 4.89 28.85 27.71
CA ALA A 249 5.89 28.17 28.53
C ALA A 249 5.50 26.73 28.83
N LEU A 250 4.20 26.46 28.99
CA LEU A 250 3.65 25.12 29.16
C LEU A 250 3.85 24.28 27.89
N VAL A 251 3.57 24.85 26.71
CA VAL A 251 3.84 24.20 25.43
C VAL A 251 5.33 23.91 25.24
N ARG A 252 6.21 24.86 25.57
CA ARG A 252 7.67 24.62 25.55
C ARG A 252 8.09 23.47 26.47
N ALA A 253 7.56 23.43 27.68
CA ALA A 253 7.86 22.34 28.61
C ALA A 253 7.29 20.98 28.13
N GLY A 254 6.19 21.01 27.39
CA GLY A 254 5.57 19.86 26.76
C GLY A 254 6.07 19.53 25.35
N ALA A 255 7.13 20.16 24.84
CA ALA A 255 7.53 20.03 23.45
C ALA A 255 7.79 18.58 23.01
N ALA A 256 8.34 17.74 23.89
CA ALA A 256 8.56 16.31 23.61
C ALA A 256 7.24 15.52 23.44
N LEU A 257 6.12 16.02 23.97
CA LEU A 257 4.79 15.43 23.87
C LEU A 257 4.01 15.91 22.63
N ILE A 258 4.51 16.91 21.89
CA ILE A 258 3.86 17.39 20.67
C ILE A 258 4.00 16.32 19.59
N LEU A 259 2.89 15.79 19.10
CA LEU A 259 2.88 14.83 18.01
C LEU A 259 2.92 15.52 16.65
N GLU A 260 2.10 16.56 16.51
CA GLU A 260 1.83 17.21 15.23
C GLU A 260 1.57 18.71 15.44
N ALA A 261 2.08 19.51 14.52
CA ALA A 261 1.74 20.92 14.35
C ALA A 261 1.03 21.10 13.01
N VAL A 262 -0.21 21.59 13.03
CA VAL A 262 -1.06 21.79 11.86
C VAL A 262 -1.10 23.27 11.50
N CYS A 263 -0.76 23.58 10.25
CA CYS A 263 -0.76 24.92 9.69
C CYS A 263 -1.66 24.95 8.46
N ARG A 264 -2.50 25.98 8.32
CA ARG A 264 -3.28 26.20 7.09
C ARG A 264 -2.50 27.12 6.16
N VAL A 265 -2.33 26.72 4.90
CA VAL A 265 -1.50 27.44 3.93
C VAL A 265 -2.33 27.78 2.71
N GLU A 266 -2.45 29.08 2.42
CA GLU A 266 -2.96 29.58 1.15
C GLU A 266 -1.91 29.37 0.06
N VAL A 267 -2.29 28.71 -1.02
CA VAL A 267 -1.41 28.40 -2.14
C VAL A 267 -1.87 29.17 -3.38
N PRO A 268 -0.93 29.83 -4.12
CA PRO A 268 -1.23 30.52 -5.37
C PRO A 268 -1.92 29.63 -6.42
N PRO A 269 -2.85 30.16 -7.23
CA PRO A 269 -3.61 29.36 -8.20
C PRO A 269 -2.72 28.64 -9.22
N GLU A 270 -1.60 29.25 -9.62
CA GLU A 270 -0.62 28.65 -10.53
C GLU A 270 0.03 27.38 -9.94
N PHE A 271 0.36 27.38 -8.65
CA PHE A 271 0.98 26.23 -8.00
C PHE A 271 -0.05 25.17 -7.64
N TRP A 272 -1.26 25.59 -7.31
CA TRP A 272 -2.40 24.70 -7.15
C TRP A 272 -2.68 23.90 -8.42
N ALA A 273 -2.66 24.56 -9.57
CA ALA A 273 -2.82 23.92 -10.88
C ALA A 273 -1.65 23.00 -11.26
N GLU A 274 -0.41 23.38 -10.96
CA GLU A 274 0.78 22.54 -11.22
C GLU A 274 0.85 21.27 -10.37
N LEU A 275 0.29 21.31 -9.16
CA LEU A 275 0.09 20.14 -8.31
C LEU A 275 -1.11 19.29 -8.79
N GLU A 276 -1.77 19.70 -9.88
CA GLU A 276 -2.96 19.06 -10.44
C GLU A 276 -4.04 18.87 -9.36
N LEU A 277 -4.14 19.78 -8.38
CA LEU A 277 -5.14 19.67 -7.34
C LEU A 277 -6.47 20.20 -7.86
N ASP A 278 -7.47 19.33 -7.95
CA ASP A 278 -8.82 19.79 -8.26
C ASP A 278 -9.38 20.61 -7.08
N GLN A 279 -10.18 21.64 -7.37
CA GLN A 279 -10.72 22.54 -6.34
C GLN A 279 -11.59 21.84 -5.28
N GLY A 280 -12.04 20.60 -5.53
CA GLY A 280 -12.82 19.81 -4.58
C GLY A 280 -12.00 18.87 -3.67
N GLN A 281 -10.68 18.73 -3.87
CA GLN A 281 -9.87 17.78 -3.13
C GLN A 281 -8.98 18.50 -2.11
N ALA A 282 -9.25 18.28 -0.81
CA ALA A 282 -8.35 18.73 0.24
C ALA A 282 -7.05 17.91 0.17
N VAL A 283 -5.91 18.59 0.23
CA VAL A 283 -4.59 17.97 0.25
C VAL A 283 -3.81 18.48 1.44
N GLU A 284 -3.15 17.53 2.10
CA GLU A 284 -2.26 17.79 3.23
C GLU A 284 -0.85 17.32 2.88
N LEU A 285 0.14 18.17 3.15
CA LEU A 285 1.54 17.81 3.06
C LEU A 285 2.15 17.79 4.45
N ARG A 286 2.72 16.66 4.85
CA ARG A 286 3.28 16.46 6.19
C ARG A 286 4.79 16.36 6.12
N ASP A 287 5.48 17.35 6.69
CA ASP A 287 6.91 17.30 6.97
C ASP A 287 7.15 16.36 8.15
N LEU A 288 7.86 15.25 7.91
CA LEU A 288 8.19 14.30 8.95
C LEU A 288 9.45 14.74 9.69
N PRO A 289 9.60 14.39 10.99
CA PRO A 289 10.86 14.51 11.68
C PRO A 289 12.02 13.92 10.88
N GLY A 290 13.16 14.62 10.89
CA GLY A 290 14.34 14.18 10.18
C GLY A 290 14.92 12.90 10.75
N THR A 291 15.23 11.92 9.89
CA THR A 291 15.99 10.75 10.33
C THR A 291 17.43 11.15 10.70
N ARG A 292 18.00 10.44 11.70
CA ARG A 292 19.37 10.65 12.22
C ARG A 292 19.61 12.00 12.92
N ALA A 293 18.58 12.68 13.43
CA ALA A 293 18.79 13.76 14.39
C ALA A 293 19.55 13.24 15.62
N ARG A 294 20.65 13.89 16.02
CA ARG A 294 21.54 13.34 17.08
C ARG A 294 20.86 13.19 18.45
N ARG A 295 19.82 13.98 18.76
CA ARG A 295 19.29 14.13 20.12
C ARG A 295 17.87 13.60 20.35
N SER A 296 17.15 13.32 19.28
CA SER A 296 15.75 12.89 19.28
C SER A 296 15.53 11.73 18.31
N ARG A 297 16.61 11.01 17.97
CA ARG A 297 16.65 10.01 16.89
C ARG A 297 15.53 8.99 17.02
N ASN A 298 15.29 8.51 18.23
CA ASN A 298 14.43 7.36 18.46
C ASN A 298 12.96 7.80 18.56
N ARG A 299 12.69 8.89 19.29
CA ARG A 299 11.36 9.49 19.40
C ARG A 299 10.89 10.05 18.06
N ASP A 300 11.75 10.73 17.33
CA ASP A 300 11.43 11.26 16.00
C ASP A 300 11.16 10.15 15.00
N ARG A 301 11.90 9.05 15.10
CA ARG A 301 11.60 7.85 14.35
C ARG A 301 10.24 7.28 14.72
N PHE A 302 9.90 7.15 16.00
CA PHE A 302 8.56 6.69 16.42
C PHE A 302 7.45 7.57 15.82
N VAL A 303 7.59 8.89 15.93
CA VAL A 303 6.62 9.85 15.39
C VAL A 303 6.55 9.79 13.86
N ALA A 304 7.69 9.68 13.17
CA ALA A 304 7.74 9.52 11.73
C ALA A 304 7.12 8.18 11.29
N ASP A 305 7.42 7.08 11.98
CA ASP A 305 6.88 5.74 11.69
C ASP A 305 5.35 5.72 11.87
N LEU A 306 4.82 6.42 12.89
CA LEU A 306 3.38 6.59 13.08
C LEU A 306 2.77 7.40 11.92
N ALA A 307 3.37 8.54 11.59
CA ALA A 307 2.85 9.43 10.55
C ALA A 307 2.93 8.85 9.12
N VAL A 308 3.94 8.01 8.83
CA VAL A 308 4.04 7.29 7.54
C VAL A 308 2.93 6.24 7.40
N ARG A 309 2.53 5.59 8.49
CA ARG A 309 1.41 4.62 8.46
C ARG A 309 0.09 5.28 8.09
N ASP A 310 -0.09 6.54 8.47
CA ASP A 310 -1.29 7.32 8.18
C ASP A 310 -1.23 8.00 6.80
N ALA A 311 -0.03 8.15 6.21
CA ALA A 311 0.14 8.77 4.90
C ALA A 311 -0.46 7.93 3.77
N HIS A 312 -0.98 8.59 2.74
CA HIS A 312 -1.49 7.94 1.53
C HIS A 312 -0.42 7.82 0.44
N ALA A 313 0.54 8.74 0.46
CA ALA A 313 1.63 8.87 -0.49
C ALA A 313 2.90 9.36 0.23
N VAL A 314 4.08 8.95 -0.24
CA VAL A 314 5.36 9.32 0.37
C VAL A 314 6.31 9.94 -0.66
N LEU A 315 6.93 11.05 -0.29
CA LEU A 315 8.03 11.67 -1.02
C LEU A 315 9.32 11.47 -0.21
N ASP A 316 10.26 10.72 -0.77
CA ASP A 316 11.57 10.50 -0.17
C ASP A 316 12.57 11.56 -0.64
N LEU A 317 13.20 12.23 0.31
CA LEU A 317 14.24 13.22 0.07
C LEU A 317 15.61 12.60 0.36
N VAL A 318 16.42 12.52 -0.68
CA VAL A 318 17.80 12.04 -0.60
C VAL A 318 18.74 13.15 -1.02
N GLN A 319 19.72 13.43 -0.18
CA GLN A 319 20.75 14.42 -0.52
C GLN A 319 21.73 13.81 -1.52
N ALA A 320 21.96 14.52 -2.62
CA ALA A 320 22.93 14.14 -3.64
C ALA A 320 24.34 13.88 -3.05
N GLN A 321 24.70 14.57 -1.97
CA GLN A 321 26.00 14.42 -1.29
C GLN A 321 26.17 13.09 -0.56
N HIS A 322 25.08 12.50 -0.08
CA HIS A 322 25.08 11.41 0.89
C HIS A 322 24.47 10.12 0.35
N VAL A 323 24.33 9.98 -0.97
CA VAL A 323 23.80 8.76 -1.59
C VAL A 323 24.68 7.57 -1.24
N SER A 324 24.31 6.86 -0.18
CA SER A 324 24.91 5.61 0.28
C SER A 324 24.00 4.45 -0.09
N ALA A 325 24.56 3.26 -0.25
CA ALA A 325 23.81 2.03 -0.44
C ALA A 325 22.80 1.76 0.70
N ASP A 326 23.08 2.27 1.91
CA ASP A 326 22.25 2.10 3.11
C ASP A 326 21.04 3.03 3.20
N ASP A 327 21.04 4.16 2.48
CA ASP A 327 19.90 5.09 2.51
C ASP A 327 18.68 4.53 1.73
N ALA A 328 18.86 3.42 1.00
CA ALA A 328 17.82 2.67 0.27
C ALA A 328 17.12 1.57 1.12
N ARG A 329 17.33 1.52 2.44
CA ARG A 329 16.97 0.33 3.26
C ARG A 329 15.70 0.45 4.11
N SER A 330 14.88 1.47 3.95
CA SER A 330 13.58 1.49 4.63
C SER A 330 12.47 1.16 3.62
N PRO A 331 12.15 -0.13 3.41
CA PRO A 331 11.01 -0.51 2.59
C PRO A 331 9.77 0.12 3.21
N SER A 332 9.33 1.22 2.61
CA SER A 332 8.01 1.75 2.89
C SER A 332 7.03 0.81 2.18
N PRO A 333 5.98 0.31 2.83
CA PRO A 333 4.90 -0.36 2.13
C PRO A 333 4.17 0.59 1.16
N VAL A 334 4.37 1.90 1.34
CA VAL A 334 3.81 2.95 0.47
C VAL A 334 4.83 3.26 -0.64
N PRO A 335 4.43 3.19 -1.93
CA PRO A 335 5.27 3.58 -3.04
C PRO A 335 5.75 5.02 -2.86
N ALA A 336 7.03 5.28 -3.08
CA ALA A 336 7.60 6.62 -2.96
C ALA A 336 8.01 7.20 -4.31
N ILE A 337 7.93 8.53 -4.43
CA ILE A 337 8.70 9.27 -5.43
C ILE A 337 9.98 9.82 -4.77
N LEU A 338 11.02 10.06 -5.58
CA LEU A 338 12.34 10.40 -5.07
C LEU A 338 12.75 11.83 -5.45
N ALA A 339 12.98 12.69 -4.47
CA ALA A 339 13.59 14.01 -4.65
C ALA A 339 15.08 13.96 -4.27
N ILE A 340 15.95 14.19 -5.25
CA ILE A 340 17.39 14.31 -5.05
C ILE A 340 17.72 15.77 -4.75
N THR A 341 17.90 16.10 -3.48
CA THR A 341 18.19 17.48 -3.03
C THR A 341 19.68 17.81 -3.15
N HIS A 342 19.99 19.11 -3.19
CA HIS A 342 21.35 19.62 -3.39
C HIS A 342 22.01 19.15 -4.70
N PHE A 343 21.23 18.92 -5.76
CA PHE A 343 21.78 18.47 -7.04
C PHE A 343 22.75 19.49 -7.66
N ASP A 344 22.62 20.77 -7.32
CA ASP A 344 23.55 21.85 -7.68
C ASP A 344 25.00 21.62 -7.20
N GLN A 345 25.19 20.72 -6.24
CA GLN A 345 26.49 20.34 -5.72
C GLN A 345 27.11 19.12 -6.42
N VAL A 346 26.35 18.44 -7.28
CA VAL A 346 26.89 17.43 -8.18
C VAL A 346 27.64 18.15 -9.29
N ARG A 347 28.94 17.89 -9.39
CA ARG A 347 29.77 18.51 -10.41
C ARG A 347 29.39 17.93 -11.79
N PRO A 348 29.12 18.77 -12.80
CA PRO A 348 28.98 18.28 -14.15
C PRO A 348 30.30 17.66 -14.61
N PRO A 349 30.24 16.60 -15.45
CA PRO A 349 31.42 15.97 -16.03
C PRO A 349 32.28 16.99 -16.80
N GLN A 350 33.59 16.75 -16.83
CA GLN A 350 34.53 17.56 -17.61
C GLN A 350 34.56 17.08 -19.06
N ASP A 351 34.96 17.98 -19.97
CA ASP A 351 35.16 17.64 -21.38
C ASP A 351 36.44 16.80 -21.57
N PRO A 352 36.45 15.85 -22.53
CA PRO A 352 35.36 15.53 -23.47
C PRO A 352 34.27 14.64 -22.83
N LEU A 353 33.01 14.89 -23.20
CA LEU A 353 31.87 14.10 -22.74
C LEU A 353 31.82 12.72 -23.43
N PRO A 354 31.60 11.63 -22.67
CA PRO A 354 31.32 10.31 -23.23
C PRO A 354 30.01 10.26 -24.05
N PRO A 355 29.96 9.45 -25.12
CA PRO A 355 28.81 9.36 -26.02
C PRO A 355 27.57 8.72 -25.38
N THR A 356 27.72 7.85 -24.38
CA THR A 356 26.59 7.15 -23.75
C THR A 356 26.43 7.49 -22.28
N LEU A 357 25.21 7.38 -21.76
CA LEU A 357 24.94 7.54 -20.33
C LEU A 357 25.70 6.48 -19.53
N ALA A 358 25.79 5.24 -20.01
CA ALA A 358 26.53 4.19 -19.33
C ALA A 358 28.02 4.54 -19.17
N GLU A 359 28.65 5.05 -20.22
CA GLU A 359 30.04 5.50 -20.17
C GLU A 359 30.20 6.74 -19.29
N LEU A 360 29.24 7.66 -19.32
CA LEU A 360 29.22 8.82 -18.44
C LEU A 360 29.24 8.41 -16.96
N LEU A 361 28.39 7.46 -16.57
CA LEU A 361 28.31 6.96 -15.20
C LEU A 361 29.53 6.13 -14.80
N ALA A 362 30.18 5.46 -15.76
CA ALA A 362 31.43 4.71 -15.53
C ALA A 362 32.69 5.59 -15.49
N THR A 363 32.59 6.87 -15.88
CA THR A 363 33.74 7.77 -15.94
C THR A 363 34.24 8.13 -14.53
N PRO A 364 35.55 8.01 -14.23
CA PRO A 364 36.10 8.42 -12.95
C PRO A 364 35.76 9.87 -12.61
N GLY A 365 35.36 10.13 -11.36
CA GLY A 365 34.87 11.44 -10.90
C GLY A 365 33.35 11.63 -11.01
N ASN A 366 32.62 10.71 -11.65
CA ASN A 366 31.16 10.70 -11.73
C ASN A 366 30.50 9.69 -10.76
N GLU A 367 31.23 9.18 -9.77
CA GLU A 367 30.74 8.13 -8.86
C GLU A 367 29.47 8.57 -8.11
N ARG A 368 29.38 9.86 -7.78
CA ARG A 368 28.18 10.42 -7.15
C ARG A 368 26.97 10.39 -8.10
N LEU A 369 27.17 10.70 -9.37
CA LEU A 369 26.11 10.63 -10.37
C LEU A 369 25.68 9.18 -10.60
N ALA A 370 26.64 8.26 -10.68
CA ALA A 370 26.38 6.83 -10.75
C ALA A 370 25.59 6.32 -9.54
N GLY A 371 25.94 6.76 -8.33
CA GLY A 371 25.22 6.46 -7.10
C GLY A 371 23.78 6.97 -7.12
N ILE A 372 23.55 8.21 -7.58
CA ILE A 372 22.21 8.79 -7.74
C ILE A 372 21.38 7.95 -8.73
N CYS A 373 21.89 7.68 -9.93
CA CYS A 373 21.18 6.90 -10.94
C CYS A 373 20.89 5.48 -10.44
N GLY A 374 21.86 4.82 -9.79
CA GLY A 374 21.67 3.49 -9.22
C GLY A 374 20.69 3.45 -8.04
N LEU A 375 20.57 4.54 -7.26
CA LEU A 375 19.50 4.65 -6.26
C LEU A 375 18.13 4.79 -6.93
N VAL A 376 18.01 5.71 -7.88
CA VAL A 376 16.76 5.99 -8.61
C VAL A 376 16.24 4.74 -9.32
N GLU A 377 17.12 3.93 -9.90
CA GLU A 377 16.78 2.67 -10.56
C GLU A 377 16.39 1.56 -9.59
N ARG A 378 16.96 1.53 -8.39
CA ARG A 378 16.57 0.57 -7.35
C ARG A 378 15.18 0.88 -6.79
N GLU A 379 14.89 2.16 -6.59
CA GLU A 379 13.59 2.62 -6.08
C GLU A 379 12.50 2.66 -7.18
N GLY A 380 12.88 2.44 -8.45
CA GLY A 380 11.95 2.30 -9.56
C GLY A 380 12.50 2.83 -10.88
N SER A 381 11.88 3.89 -11.40
CA SER A 381 12.23 4.49 -12.69
C SER A 381 12.74 5.90 -12.50
N ILE A 382 13.71 6.30 -13.33
CA ILE A 382 14.20 7.69 -13.44
C ILE A 382 13.06 8.70 -13.63
N GLU A 383 11.96 8.27 -14.25
CA GLU A 383 10.79 9.11 -14.44
C GLU A 383 10.13 9.54 -13.12
N LYS A 384 10.26 8.74 -12.05
CA LYS A 384 9.73 9.03 -10.71
C LYS A 384 10.67 9.87 -9.84
N ALA A 385 11.80 10.30 -10.39
CA ALA A 385 12.77 11.14 -9.69
C ALA A 385 12.70 12.60 -10.13
N ALA A 386 12.97 13.50 -9.19
CA ALA A 386 13.23 14.91 -9.44
C ALA A 386 14.61 15.29 -8.90
N PHE A 387 15.44 15.93 -9.73
CA PHE A 387 16.69 16.54 -9.27
C PHE A 387 16.42 17.98 -8.91
N VAL A 388 16.63 18.34 -7.64
CA VAL A 388 16.24 19.65 -7.11
C VAL A 388 17.40 20.39 -6.46
N SER A 389 17.46 21.71 -6.68
CA SER A 389 18.34 22.58 -5.89
C SER A 389 17.61 23.15 -4.68
N SER A 390 18.13 22.86 -3.49
CA SER A 390 17.74 23.52 -2.24
C SER A 390 18.61 24.75 -1.96
N VAL A 391 19.77 24.90 -2.62
CA VAL A 391 20.75 25.95 -2.31
C VAL A 391 20.38 27.30 -2.94
N ARG A 392 19.77 27.32 -4.14
CA ARG A 392 19.22 28.57 -4.71
C ARG A 392 18.03 29.11 -3.92
N ALA A 393 17.23 28.20 -3.39
CA ALA A 393 16.21 28.56 -2.43
C ALA A 393 16.90 29.30 -1.25
N LEU A 394 17.90 28.67 -0.61
CA LEU A 394 18.62 29.28 0.52
C LEU A 394 19.32 30.61 0.16
N ALA A 395 19.86 30.75 -1.06
CA ALA A 395 20.41 32.00 -1.60
C ALA A 395 19.39 33.12 -1.68
N ALA A 396 18.20 32.86 -2.22
CA ALA A 396 17.10 33.81 -2.27
C ALA A 396 16.64 34.28 -0.88
N ALA A 397 16.93 33.50 0.18
CA ALA A 397 16.67 33.87 1.56
C ALA A 397 17.77 34.74 2.20
N GLY A 398 18.84 35.11 1.47
CA GLY A 398 19.84 36.10 1.90
C GLY A 398 21.27 35.60 2.07
N THR A 399 21.70 34.52 1.38
CA THR A 399 23.12 34.12 1.34
C THR A 399 23.89 34.85 0.21
N PRO A 400 25.20 35.12 0.34
CA PRO A 400 25.95 36.05 -0.52
C PRO A 400 26.01 35.68 -2.01
N ASP A 401 26.06 36.71 -2.87
CA ASP A 401 26.00 36.67 -4.35
C ASP A 401 27.09 35.80 -5.03
N ASP A 402 28.23 35.56 -4.37
CA ASP A 402 29.41 34.89 -4.96
C ASP A 402 29.11 33.46 -5.45
N GLY A 403 28.07 32.80 -4.90
CA GLY A 403 27.64 31.47 -5.32
C GLY A 403 26.83 31.45 -6.62
N GLN A 404 26.13 32.53 -6.98
CA GLN A 404 25.15 32.52 -8.05
C GLN A 404 25.79 32.34 -9.44
N GLN A 405 26.97 32.94 -9.64
CA GLN A 405 27.72 32.80 -10.90
C GLN A 405 28.21 31.36 -11.10
N VAL A 406 28.77 30.75 -10.05
CA VAL A 406 29.25 29.35 -10.08
C VAL A 406 28.11 28.40 -10.43
N TRP A 407 26.91 28.63 -9.88
CA TRP A 407 25.77 27.75 -10.11
C TRP A 407 25.18 27.92 -11.51
N SER A 408 25.09 29.15 -11.99
CA SER A 408 24.66 29.45 -13.36
C SER A 408 25.59 28.76 -14.37
N GLN A 409 26.90 28.78 -14.14
CA GLN A 409 27.87 28.05 -14.96
C GLN A 409 27.68 26.53 -14.89
N ARG A 410 27.45 25.96 -13.71
CA ARG A 410 27.18 24.51 -13.57
C ARG A 410 25.92 24.10 -14.29
N ARG A 411 24.85 24.89 -14.22
CA ARG A 411 23.58 24.65 -14.91
C ARG A 411 23.74 24.67 -16.43
N LEU A 412 24.50 25.64 -16.96
CA LEU A 412 24.84 25.67 -18.39
C LEU A 412 25.63 24.43 -18.83
N ARG A 413 26.58 23.96 -18.00
CA ARG A 413 27.30 22.71 -18.29
C ARG A 413 26.38 21.49 -18.28
N TRP A 414 25.51 21.36 -17.29
CA TRP A 414 24.50 20.30 -17.25
C TRP A 414 23.56 20.33 -18.46
N GLN A 415 23.17 21.52 -18.91
CA GLN A 415 22.41 21.68 -20.15
C GLN A 415 23.20 21.19 -21.37
N GLY A 416 24.50 21.45 -21.43
CA GLY A 416 25.40 20.89 -22.45
C GLY A 416 25.46 19.36 -22.42
N VAL A 417 25.55 18.76 -21.23
CA VAL A 417 25.53 17.29 -21.04
C VAL A 417 24.21 16.69 -21.53
N ALA A 418 23.08 17.28 -21.14
CA ALA A 418 21.76 16.84 -21.59
C ALA A 418 21.61 16.93 -23.12
N ALA A 419 22.07 18.03 -23.73
CA ALA A 419 22.05 18.22 -25.17
C ALA A 419 22.94 17.21 -25.90
N HIS A 420 24.11 16.90 -25.36
CA HIS A 420 25.01 15.88 -25.90
C HIS A 420 24.37 14.49 -25.85
N LEU A 421 23.93 14.03 -24.68
CA LEU A 421 23.31 12.72 -24.51
C LEU A 421 22.08 12.53 -25.39
N ARG A 422 21.26 13.58 -25.60
CA ARG A 422 20.12 13.51 -26.53
C ARG A 422 20.54 13.16 -27.96
N GLN A 423 21.70 13.66 -28.39
CA GLN A 423 22.20 13.45 -29.75
C GLN A 423 22.85 12.08 -29.91
N THR A 424 23.55 11.61 -28.86
CA THR A 424 24.45 10.44 -28.94
C THR A 424 23.86 9.16 -28.36
N ASP A 425 22.96 9.23 -27.37
CA ASP A 425 22.38 8.07 -26.69
C ASP A 425 20.84 8.10 -26.77
N ARG A 426 20.27 7.24 -27.62
CA ARG A 426 18.82 7.14 -27.82
C ARG A 426 18.15 6.15 -26.86
N SER A 427 18.87 5.57 -25.91
CA SER A 427 18.25 4.65 -24.94
C SER A 427 17.17 5.35 -24.12
N VAL A 428 16.11 4.61 -23.76
CA VAL A 428 15.01 5.12 -22.92
C VAL A 428 15.56 5.69 -21.60
N ARG A 429 16.57 5.02 -21.03
CA ARG A 429 17.28 5.44 -19.82
C ARG A 429 17.95 6.80 -19.98
N ALA A 430 18.69 7.01 -21.08
CA ALA A 430 19.34 8.28 -21.37
C ALA A 430 18.33 9.39 -21.62
N GLN A 431 17.24 9.11 -22.33
CA GLN A 431 16.15 10.08 -22.57
C GLN A 431 15.48 10.52 -21.25
N ALA A 432 15.19 9.58 -20.36
CA ALA A 432 14.63 9.88 -19.05
C ALA A 432 15.60 10.75 -18.24
N PHE A 433 16.87 10.37 -18.15
CA PHE A 433 17.91 11.13 -17.43
C PHE A 433 18.07 12.56 -17.99
N THR A 434 18.18 12.69 -19.32
CA THR A 434 18.24 13.98 -20.01
C THR A 434 17.04 14.85 -19.65
N THR A 435 15.82 14.29 -19.63
CA THR A 435 14.60 15.03 -19.27
C THR A 435 14.67 15.56 -17.83
N VAL A 436 15.14 14.74 -16.87
CA VAL A 436 15.28 15.19 -15.47
C VAL A 436 16.31 16.32 -15.34
N ILE A 437 17.44 16.24 -16.05
CA ILE A 437 18.47 17.29 -16.05
C ILE A 437 17.94 18.57 -16.67
N GLU A 438 17.14 18.49 -17.74
CA GLU A 438 16.56 19.66 -18.35
C GLU A 438 15.50 20.35 -17.50
N ASP A 439 14.67 19.57 -16.81
CA ASP A 439 13.75 20.10 -15.82
C ASP A 439 14.52 20.83 -14.71
N TYR A 440 15.59 20.21 -14.18
CA TYR A 440 16.53 20.88 -13.28
C TYR A 440 17.09 22.18 -13.87
N CYS A 441 17.54 22.14 -15.12
CA CYS A 441 18.06 23.31 -15.82
C CYS A 441 16.98 24.31 -16.26
N ARG A 442 15.69 24.10 -15.98
CA ARG A 442 14.61 25.06 -16.29
C ARG A 442 14.22 25.88 -15.06
N ASP A 443 13.97 25.21 -13.95
CA ASP A 443 13.42 25.83 -12.74
C ASP A 443 14.02 25.23 -11.45
N ASP A 444 15.27 24.74 -11.57
CA ASP A 444 15.96 24.02 -10.50
C ASP A 444 15.22 22.73 -10.08
N GLY A 445 14.34 22.22 -10.95
CA GLY A 445 13.65 20.94 -10.84
C GLY A 445 12.32 21.01 -10.11
N ILE A 446 11.91 22.20 -9.66
CA ILE A 446 10.74 22.39 -8.80
C ILE A 446 9.43 22.11 -9.53
N GLY A 447 9.28 22.56 -10.77
CA GLY A 447 8.06 22.29 -11.54
C GLY A 447 7.90 20.80 -11.85
N ARG A 448 9.01 20.08 -12.08
CA ARG A 448 8.97 18.61 -12.20
C ARG A 448 8.53 17.96 -10.89
N LEU A 449 9.11 18.37 -9.76
CA LEU A 449 8.75 17.84 -8.46
C LEU A 449 7.26 18.08 -8.14
N ARG A 450 6.72 19.27 -8.44
CA ARG A 450 5.28 19.57 -8.29
C ARG A 450 4.41 18.62 -9.10
N ARG A 451 4.68 18.45 -10.39
CA ARG A 451 3.91 17.54 -11.26
C ARG A 451 4.00 16.09 -10.78
N LEU A 452 5.18 15.64 -10.36
CA LEU A 452 5.37 14.29 -9.83
C LEU A 452 4.59 14.09 -8.52
N LEU A 453 4.66 15.06 -7.61
CA LEU A 453 3.93 15.02 -6.35
C LEU A 453 2.42 15.02 -6.57
N GLY A 454 1.93 15.92 -7.43
CA GLY A 454 0.52 16.02 -7.81
C GLY A 454 -0.03 14.71 -8.37
N ARG A 455 0.62 14.18 -9.40
CA ARG A 455 0.27 12.88 -9.98
C ARG A 455 0.35 11.75 -8.95
N HIS A 456 1.38 11.74 -8.12
CA HIS A 456 1.55 10.70 -7.11
C HIS A 456 0.44 10.73 -6.05
N LEU A 457 0.02 11.91 -5.60
CA LEU A 457 -1.12 12.09 -4.70
C LEU A 457 -2.44 11.69 -5.36
N GLN A 458 -2.65 12.04 -6.62
CA GLN A 458 -3.86 11.67 -7.35
C GLN A 458 -3.95 10.17 -7.62
N GLU A 459 -2.89 9.54 -8.12
CA GLU A 459 -2.95 8.14 -8.53
C GLU A 459 -2.76 7.19 -7.36
N ARG A 460 -1.71 7.40 -6.57
CA ARG A 460 -1.35 6.49 -5.49
C ARG A 460 -1.99 6.91 -4.18
N GLY A 461 -2.03 8.21 -3.88
CA GLY A 461 -2.70 8.71 -2.69
C GLY A 461 -4.19 8.33 -2.65
N LEU A 462 -4.93 8.59 -3.73
CA LEU A 462 -6.34 8.17 -3.81
C LEU A 462 -6.51 6.65 -3.81
N ALA A 463 -5.65 5.90 -4.50
CA ALA A 463 -5.73 4.44 -4.49
C ALA A 463 -5.50 3.85 -3.09
N THR A 464 -4.50 4.33 -2.35
CA THR A 464 -4.26 3.92 -0.95
C THR A 464 -5.45 4.28 -0.06
N LYS A 465 -6.01 5.47 -0.23
CA LYS A 465 -7.21 5.92 0.50
C LYS A 465 -8.41 5.01 0.22
N LEU A 466 -8.65 4.67 -1.04
CA LEU A 466 -9.70 3.74 -1.43
C LEU A 466 -9.51 2.34 -0.88
N ALA A 467 -8.28 1.82 -0.88
CA ALA A 467 -7.98 0.53 -0.28
C ALA A 467 -8.30 0.51 1.22
N ARG A 468 -8.01 1.59 1.96
CA ARG A 468 -8.41 1.74 3.36
C ARG A 468 -9.92 1.78 3.54
N LEU A 469 -10.62 2.58 2.73
CA LEU A 469 -12.08 2.66 2.75
C LEU A 469 -12.75 1.33 2.41
N ALA A 470 -12.18 0.57 1.47
CA ALA A 470 -12.65 -0.76 1.12
C ALA A 470 -12.47 -1.75 2.27
N ALA A 471 -11.32 -1.73 2.96
CA ALA A 471 -11.08 -2.55 4.13
C ALA A 471 -12.05 -2.22 5.28
N LEU A 472 -12.25 -0.94 5.59
CA LEU A 472 -13.22 -0.49 6.59
C LEU A 472 -14.66 -0.85 6.20
N ARG A 473 -15.02 -0.74 4.92
CA ARG A 473 -16.34 -1.14 4.42
C ARG A 473 -16.57 -2.63 4.59
N ALA A 474 -15.58 -3.47 4.29
CA ALA A 474 -15.69 -4.91 4.49
C ALA A 474 -15.92 -5.24 5.97
N GLU A 475 -15.19 -4.59 6.89
CA GLU A 475 -15.43 -4.71 8.34
C GLU A 475 -16.85 -4.25 8.72
N LEU A 476 -17.31 -3.14 8.16
CA LEU A 476 -18.64 -2.59 8.42
C LEU A 476 -19.76 -3.54 7.97
N ASP A 477 -19.64 -4.10 6.77
CA ASP A 477 -20.61 -5.04 6.19
C ASP A 477 -20.62 -6.38 7.00
N GLU A 478 -19.47 -6.82 7.49
CA GLU A 478 -19.38 -7.99 8.36
C GLU A 478 -20.05 -7.75 9.72
N LEU A 479 -19.80 -6.59 10.34
CA LEU A 479 -20.44 -6.19 11.60
C LEU A 479 -21.95 -6.07 11.45
N ASP A 480 -22.41 -5.56 10.31
CA ASP A 480 -23.83 -5.45 9.98
C ASP A 480 -24.51 -6.82 9.88
N GLY A 481 -23.88 -7.77 9.17
CA GLY A 481 -24.36 -9.15 9.12
C GLY A 481 -24.40 -9.81 10.49
N ARG A 482 -23.33 -9.64 11.30
CA ARG A 482 -23.27 -10.15 12.68
C ARG A 482 -24.33 -9.53 13.58
N HIS A 483 -24.65 -8.26 13.41
CA HIS A 483 -25.72 -7.58 14.16
C HIS A 483 -27.09 -8.17 13.79
N ALA A 484 -27.37 -8.30 12.50
CA ALA A 484 -28.62 -8.89 12.00
C ALA A 484 -28.83 -10.33 12.50
N GLU A 485 -27.79 -11.16 12.47
CA GLU A 485 -27.81 -12.53 13.00
C GLU A 485 -28.12 -12.57 14.51
N GLN A 486 -27.58 -11.63 15.29
CA GLN A 486 -27.81 -11.56 16.74
C GLN A 486 -29.17 -10.96 17.12
N MET A 487 -29.76 -10.16 16.23
CA MET A 487 -31.11 -9.59 16.39
C MET A 487 -32.21 -10.53 15.88
N ALA A 488 -31.86 -11.53 15.07
CA ALA A 488 -32.83 -12.50 14.59
C ALA A 488 -33.44 -13.25 15.81
N PRO A 489 -34.79 -13.35 15.90
CA PRO A 489 -35.40 -14.16 16.93
C PRO A 489 -34.86 -15.60 16.81
N PRO A 490 -34.63 -16.31 17.93
CA PRO A 490 -34.25 -17.71 17.87
C PRO A 490 -35.35 -18.45 17.10
N VAL A 491 -35.02 -18.88 15.88
CA VAL A 491 -35.96 -19.60 15.04
C VAL A 491 -36.23 -20.91 15.76
N SER A 492 -37.50 -21.19 16.09
CA SER A 492 -37.94 -22.47 16.64
C SER A 492 -37.92 -23.58 15.58
N MET A 493 -36.85 -23.65 14.80
CA MET A 493 -36.44 -24.87 14.12
C MET A 493 -35.87 -25.78 15.19
N THR A 494 -36.11 -27.08 15.10
CA THR A 494 -35.41 -28.02 15.98
C THR A 494 -33.91 -27.74 15.85
N ASP A 495 -33.21 -27.78 16.99
CA ASP A 495 -31.79 -27.42 17.08
C ASP A 495 -30.96 -28.16 16.02
N GLU A 496 -31.39 -29.36 15.62
CA GLU A 496 -30.84 -30.14 14.52
C GLU A 496 -30.99 -29.49 13.14
N THR A 497 -32.17 -29.00 12.75
CA THR A 497 -32.36 -28.39 11.42
C THR A 497 -31.60 -27.05 11.33
N TYR A 498 -31.53 -26.30 12.43
CA TYR A 498 -30.74 -25.07 12.47
C TYR A 498 -29.24 -25.34 12.42
N ARG A 499 -28.74 -26.34 13.16
CA ARG A 499 -27.34 -26.77 13.09
C ARG A 499 -26.98 -27.32 11.71
N ALA A 500 -27.87 -28.09 11.08
CA ALA A 500 -27.69 -28.60 9.72
C ALA A 500 -27.60 -27.44 8.71
N LEU A 501 -28.53 -26.48 8.76
CA LEU A 501 -28.52 -25.32 7.87
C LEU A 501 -27.27 -24.44 8.08
N GLN A 502 -26.89 -24.20 9.33
CA GLN A 502 -25.67 -23.46 9.68
C GLN A 502 -24.40 -24.21 9.23
N GLY A 503 -24.41 -25.54 9.30
CA GLY A 503 -23.35 -26.40 8.75
C GLY A 503 -23.22 -26.23 7.24
N ILE A 504 -24.33 -26.29 6.52
CA ILE A 504 -24.39 -26.12 5.06
C ILE A 504 -23.91 -24.71 4.66
N ILE A 505 -24.39 -23.66 5.32
CA ILE A 505 -23.99 -22.26 5.03
C ILE A 505 -22.49 -22.05 5.34
N ARG A 506 -21.99 -22.57 6.46
CA ARG A 506 -20.55 -22.47 6.79
C ARG A 506 -19.69 -23.23 5.80
N GLU A 507 -20.11 -24.42 5.40
CA GLU A 507 -19.39 -25.23 4.43
C GLU A 507 -19.37 -24.57 3.05
N ALA A 508 -20.50 -24.00 2.61
CA ALA A 508 -20.59 -23.22 1.38
C ALA A 508 -19.67 -21.99 1.42
N ARG A 509 -19.66 -21.22 2.53
CA ARG A 509 -18.75 -20.08 2.73
C ARG A 509 -17.28 -20.52 2.75
N ARG A 510 -16.96 -21.66 3.37
CA ARG A 510 -15.62 -22.24 3.43
C ARG A 510 -15.13 -22.68 2.06
N LYS A 511 -15.93 -23.45 1.32
CA LYS A 511 -15.63 -23.89 -0.05
C LYS A 511 -15.51 -22.69 -1.00
N GLY A 512 -16.41 -21.71 -0.93
CA GLY A 512 -16.33 -20.47 -1.70
C GLY A 512 -15.08 -19.64 -1.39
N SER A 513 -14.70 -19.54 -0.11
CA SER A 513 -13.46 -18.86 0.31
C SER A 513 -12.19 -19.62 -0.13
N GLY A 514 -12.23 -20.96 -0.11
CA GLY A 514 -11.16 -21.83 -0.60
C GLY A 514 -10.95 -21.68 -2.11
N LEU A 515 -12.05 -21.63 -2.87
CA LEU A 515 -12.05 -21.36 -4.30
C LEU A 515 -11.49 -19.96 -4.60
N ALA A 516 -11.99 -18.93 -3.93
CA ALA A 516 -11.46 -17.57 -4.09
C ALA A 516 -9.98 -17.47 -3.71
N ARG A 517 -9.49 -18.30 -2.78
CA ARG A 517 -8.06 -18.39 -2.44
C ARG A 517 -7.26 -19.12 -3.51
N GLN A 518 -7.76 -20.22 -4.05
CA GLN A 518 -7.14 -20.94 -5.17
C GLN A 518 -7.07 -20.02 -6.40
N ILE A 519 -8.16 -19.38 -6.80
CA ILE A 519 -8.20 -18.41 -7.91
C ILE A 519 -7.18 -17.29 -7.69
N ARG A 520 -7.14 -16.70 -6.48
CA ARG A 520 -6.13 -15.68 -6.12
C ARG A 520 -4.69 -16.19 -6.21
N SER A 521 -4.43 -17.44 -5.82
CA SER A 521 -3.09 -18.04 -5.88
C SER A 521 -2.56 -18.25 -7.31
N PHE A 522 -3.44 -18.28 -8.31
CA PHE A 522 -3.07 -18.42 -9.72
C PHE A 522 -2.95 -17.10 -10.48
N THR A 523 -3.34 -15.96 -9.88
CA THR A 523 -3.18 -14.64 -10.51
C THR A 523 -1.96 -13.93 -9.93
N ASP A 524 -0.90 -13.78 -10.72
CA ASP A 524 0.33 -13.07 -10.33
C ASP A 524 0.00 -11.63 -9.85
N PRO A 525 0.41 -11.21 -8.64
CA PRO A 525 0.18 -9.85 -8.15
C PRO A 525 0.79 -8.73 -9.01
N LEU A 526 1.67 -9.04 -9.97
CA LEU A 526 2.41 -8.03 -10.74
C LEU A 526 1.81 -7.61 -12.10
N SER A 527 0.70 -8.22 -12.55
CA SER A 527 0.08 -7.91 -13.84
C SER A 527 -1.14 -6.98 -13.71
N GLU A 528 -0.92 -5.67 -13.55
CA GLU A 528 -1.99 -4.65 -13.49
C GLU A 528 -2.69 -4.35 -14.84
N GLN A 529 -2.31 -4.99 -15.95
CA GLN A 529 -2.92 -4.77 -17.26
C GLN A 529 -3.14 -6.08 -18.03
N GLY A 530 -4.35 -6.24 -18.61
CA GLY A 530 -4.71 -7.35 -19.50
C GLY A 530 -5.83 -8.28 -18.99
N PRO A 531 -6.08 -9.41 -19.67
CA PRO A 531 -7.20 -10.34 -19.40
C PRO A 531 -7.26 -10.88 -17.96
N LEU A 532 -6.11 -10.92 -17.27
CA LEU A 532 -6.00 -11.34 -15.87
C LEU A 532 -6.62 -10.32 -14.88
N ALA A 533 -6.62 -9.03 -15.21
CA ALA A 533 -7.27 -7.99 -14.40
C ALA A 533 -8.81 -8.06 -14.54
N GLU A 534 -9.30 -8.42 -15.73
CA GLU A 534 -10.73 -8.66 -15.95
C GLU A 534 -11.22 -9.95 -15.28
N LEU A 535 -10.40 -11.01 -15.27
CA LEU A 535 -10.66 -12.21 -14.49
C LEU A 535 -10.76 -11.92 -12.99
N ARG A 536 -9.91 -11.04 -12.44
CA ARG A 536 -10.04 -10.57 -11.05
C ARG A 536 -11.31 -9.75 -10.81
N ALA A 537 -11.67 -8.87 -11.74
CA ALA A 537 -12.92 -8.11 -11.64
C ALA A 537 -14.18 -8.99 -11.78
N LEU A 538 -14.08 -10.12 -12.48
CA LEU A 538 -15.11 -11.15 -12.55
C LEU A 538 -15.15 -11.97 -11.24
N ASP A 539 -13.98 -12.35 -10.71
CA ASP A 539 -13.80 -13.03 -9.41
C ASP A 539 -14.43 -12.21 -8.26
N ASP A 540 -14.09 -10.93 -8.15
CA ASP A 540 -14.63 -10.05 -7.10
C ASP A 540 -16.16 -9.87 -7.21
N ARG A 541 -16.70 -9.84 -8.44
CA ARG A 541 -18.16 -9.75 -8.68
C ARG A 541 -18.88 -11.04 -8.31
N LEU A 542 -18.31 -12.19 -8.66
CA LEU A 542 -18.85 -13.51 -8.33
C LEU A 542 -18.80 -13.76 -6.82
N VAL A 543 -17.67 -13.48 -6.19
CA VAL A 543 -17.48 -13.59 -4.74
C VAL A 543 -18.42 -12.63 -4.01
N SER A 544 -18.55 -11.37 -4.45
CA SER A 544 -19.48 -10.42 -3.83
C SER A 544 -20.93 -10.84 -3.99
N ARG A 545 -21.34 -11.44 -5.11
CA ARG A 545 -22.71 -11.95 -5.31
C ARG A 545 -23.00 -13.18 -4.46
N VAL A 546 -22.06 -14.13 -4.37
CA VAL A 546 -22.19 -15.32 -3.51
C VAL A 546 -22.22 -14.94 -2.03
N LEU A 547 -21.44 -13.94 -1.62
CA LEU A 547 -21.41 -13.45 -0.24
C LEU A 547 -22.58 -12.53 0.13
N ALA A 548 -23.11 -11.76 -0.83
CA ALA A 548 -24.30 -10.91 -0.66
C ALA A 548 -25.61 -11.71 -0.71
N TRP A 549 -25.54 -13.02 -0.87
CA TRP A 549 -26.72 -13.89 -0.91
C TRP A 549 -27.34 -14.00 0.48
N ASP A 550 -28.40 -13.22 0.69
CA ASP A 550 -29.21 -13.23 1.91
C ASP A 550 -30.22 -14.38 1.86
N THR A 551 -29.84 -15.51 2.44
CA THR A 551 -30.65 -16.73 2.55
C THR A 551 -32.01 -16.44 3.20
N HIS A 552 -32.09 -15.47 4.13
CA HIS A 552 -33.35 -15.10 4.77
C HIS A 552 -34.35 -14.42 3.83
N ARG A 553 -33.87 -13.68 2.81
CA ARG A 553 -34.74 -12.97 1.87
C ARG A 553 -35.44 -13.94 0.92
N HIS A 554 -34.77 -14.99 0.45
CA HIS A 554 -35.37 -16.01 -0.42
C HIS A 554 -36.29 -16.97 0.32
N LEU A 555 -35.97 -17.32 1.58
CA LEU A 555 -36.84 -18.16 2.42
C LEU A 555 -38.19 -17.49 2.76
N ARG A 556 -38.27 -16.15 2.73
CA ARG A 556 -39.52 -15.41 3.01
C ARG A 556 -40.45 -15.25 1.81
N VAL A 557 -39.94 -15.25 0.58
CA VAL A 557 -40.74 -14.94 -0.62
C VAL A 557 -41.71 -16.09 -0.98
N ASN A 558 -41.44 -17.32 -0.55
CA ASN A 558 -42.27 -18.51 -0.85
C ASN A 558 -42.99 -19.12 0.37
N GLY A 559 -43.16 -18.36 1.46
CA GLY A 559 -43.94 -18.83 2.63
C GLY A 559 -43.16 -19.73 3.61
N GLY A 560 -41.83 -19.74 3.53
CA GLY A 560 -40.96 -20.53 4.40
C GLY A 560 -40.95 -22.01 4.01
N PRO A 561 -39.77 -22.67 4.01
CA PRO A 561 -39.74 -24.11 3.80
C PRO A 561 -40.46 -24.81 4.93
N ARG A 562 -41.39 -25.71 4.58
CA ARG A 562 -42.19 -26.47 5.54
C ARG A 562 -41.53 -27.80 5.90
N SER A 563 -40.48 -28.17 5.17
CA SER A 563 -39.73 -29.40 5.35
C SER A 563 -38.24 -29.20 4.98
N VAL A 564 -37.38 -30.16 5.37
CA VAL A 564 -35.98 -30.21 4.93
C VAL A 564 -35.87 -30.36 3.41
N ALA A 565 -36.80 -31.12 2.80
CA ALA A 565 -36.86 -31.28 1.34
C ALA A 565 -37.17 -29.97 0.61
N ASP A 566 -38.01 -29.10 1.17
CA ASP A 566 -38.30 -27.77 0.60
C ASP A 566 -37.06 -26.85 0.65
N LEU A 567 -36.24 -27.00 1.70
CA LEU A 567 -34.96 -26.28 1.84
C LEU A 567 -33.93 -26.76 0.83
N GLU A 568 -33.84 -28.07 0.66
CA GLU A 568 -32.98 -28.71 -0.33
C GLU A 568 -33.38 -28.27 -1.74
N GLU A 569 -34.65 -28.36 -2.11
CA GLU A 569 -35.16 -27.92 -3.42
C GLU A 569 -34.88 -26.42 -3.67
N THR A 570 -35.11 -25.57 -2.67
CA THR A 570 -34.82 -24.13 -2.77
C THR A 570 -33.33 -23.84 -2.90
N PHE A 571 -32.48 -24.57 -2.19
CA PHE A 571 -31.02 -24.47 -2.30
C PHE A 571 -30.53 -24.95 -3.67
N HIS A 572 -31.07 -26.06 -4.18
CA HIS A 572 -30.74 -26.58 -5.52
C HIS A 572 -31.11 -25.61 -6.63
N LEU A 573 -32.32 -25.02 -6.59
CA LEU A 573 -32.73 -24.00 -7.54
C LEU A 573 -31.79 -22.79 -7.50
N ALA A 574 -31.42 -22.34 -6.30
CA ALA A 574 -30.52 -21.20 -6.14
C ALA A 574 -29.09 -21.48 -6.63
N VAL A 575 -28.53 -22.66 -6.35
CA VAL A 575 -27.20 -23.05 -6.85
C VAL A 575 -27.21 -23.18 -8.37
N ASN A 576 -28.26 -23.76 -8.95
CA ASN A 576 -28.41 -23.86 -10.40
C ASN A 576 -28.52 -22.48 -11.07
N ASP A 577 -29.25 -21.54 -10.47
CA ASP A 577 -29.33 -20.16 -10.96
C ASP A 577 -27.97 -19.46 -10.91
N ILE A 578 -27.19 -19.63 -9.82
CA ILE A 578 -25.84 -19.07 -9.70
C ILE A 578 -24.92 -19.66 -10.76
N VAL A 579 -24.92 -20.98 -10.95
CA VAL A 579 -24.10 -21.67 -11.95
C VAL A 579 -24.47 -21.23 -13.37
N ALA A 580 -25.77 -21.07 -13.66
CA ALA A 580 -26.25 -20.57 -14.95
C ALA A 580 -25.82 -19.12 -15.21
N ASP A 581 -25.91 -18.25 -14.20
CA ASP A 581 -25.51 -16.84 -14.30
C ASP A 581 -23.98 -16.67 -14.47
N VAL A 582 -23.19 -17.48 -13.74
CA VAL A 582 -21.72 -17.56 -13.89
C VAL A 582 -21.35 -18.02 -15.30
N ARG A 583 -21.97 -19.11 -15.79
CA ARG A 583 -21.73 -19.64 -17.14
C ARG A 583 -22.06 -18.59 -18.20
N THR A 584 -23.17 -17.89 -18.05
CA THR A 584 -23.59 -16.82 -18.98
C THR A 584 -22.60 -15.65 -18.96
N THR A 585 -22.20 -15.19 -17.77
CA THR A 585 -21.24 -14.07 -17.62
C THR A 585 -19.87 -14.40 -18.23
N ILE A 586 -19.37 -15.64 -18.03
CA ILE A 586 -18.12 -16.10 -18.65
C ILE A 586 -18.26 -16.18 -20.17
N ALA A 587 -19.37 -16.72 -20.67
CA ALA A 587 -19.64 -16.83 -22.10
C ALA A 587 -19.73 -15.45 -22.77
N ASP A 588 -20.38 -14.48 -22.14
CA ASP A 588 -20.50 -13.10 -22.63
C ASP A 588 -19.14 -12.40 -22.63
N GLN A 589 -18.34 -12.53 -21.56
CA GLN A 589 -17.01 -11.92 -21.51
C GLN A 589 -16.05 -12.51 -22.56
N LEU A 590 -16.10 -13.83 -22.77
CA LEU A 590 -15.37 -14.51 -23.83
C LEU A 590 -15.79 -14.00 -25.22
N ALA A 591 -17.09 -13.84 -25.45
CA ALA A 591 -17.64 -13.41 -26.73
C ALA A 591 -17.39 -11.94 -27.04
N ASP A 592 -17.55 -11.06 -26.05
CA ASP A 592 -17.62 -9.61 -26.28
C ASP A 592 -16.28 -8.91 -26.07
N THR A 593 -15.39 -9.50 -25.26
CA THR A 593 -14.12 -8.84 -24.90
C THR A 593 -12.93 -9.62 -25.44
N TRP A 594 -12.86 -10.93 -25.17
CA TRP A 594 -11.63 -11.68 -25.42
C TRP A 594 -11.49 -12.14 -26.87
N LEU A 595 -12.57 -12.66 -27.48
CA LEU A 595 -12.56 -13.06 -28.89
C LEU A 595 -12.33 -11.87 -29.84
N PRO A 596 -12.95 -10.69 -29.66
CA PRO A 596 -12.69 -9.52 -30.50
C PRO A 596 -11.28 -8.96 -30.35
N ALA A 597 -10.73 -8.92 -29.13
CA ALA A 597 -9.34 -8.51 -28.90
C ALA A 597 -8.35 -9.48 -29.58
N ALA A 598 -8.56 -10.78 -29.44
CA ALA A 598 -7.75 -11.79 -30.14
C ALA A 598 -7.87 -11.69 -31.67
N ALA A 599 -9.07 -11.39 -32.19
CA ALA A 599 -9.28 -11.19 -33.63
C ALA A 599 -8.59 -9.90 -34.14
N SER A 600 -8.58 -8.83 -33.34
CA SER A 600 -7.87 -7.58 -33.66
C SER A 600 -6.36 -7.80 -33.71
N ASP A 601 -5.79 -8.46 -32.69
CA ASP A 601 -4.37 -8.82 -32.65
C ASP A 601 -3.99 -9.70 -33.85
N PHE A 602 -4.87 -10.62 -34.25
CA PHE A 602 -4.67 -11.48 -35.42
C PHE A 602 -4.73 -10.69 -36.74
N ALA A 603 -5.58 -9.67 -36.85
CA ALA A 603 -5.64 -8.78 -38.01
C ALA A 603 -4.40 -7.88 -38.13
N GLU A 604 -3.87 -7.38 -37.01
CA GLU A 604 -2.60 -6.65 -36.97
C GLU A 604 -1.43 -7.52 -37.39
N LEU A 605 -1.38 -8.78 -36.92
CA LEU A 605 -0.37 -9.76 -37.33
C LEU A 605 -0.45 -10.10 -38.82
N ARG A 606 -1.67 -10.24 -39.37
CA ARG A 606 -1.89 -10.44 -40.81
C ARG A 606 -1.35 -9.26 -41.63
N THR A 607 -1.53 -8.04 -41.14
CA THR A 607 -1.04 -6.82 -41.77
C THR A 607 0.49 -6.73 -41.67
N ALA A 608 1.06 -7.01 -40.50
CA ALA A 608 2.51 -7.03 -40.30
C ALA A 608 3.20 -8.08 -41.19
N ALA A 609 2.66 -9.29 -41.28
CA ALA A 609 3.20 -10.37 -42.12
C ALA A 609 3.18 -10.03 -43.63
N GLN A 610 2.24 -9.21 -44.09
CA GLN A 610 2.16 -8.75 -45.48
C GLN A 610 3.16 -7.63 -45.83
N THR A 611 3.74 -6.96 -44.83
CA THR A 611 4.59 -5.78 -45.03
C THR A 611 6.10 -6.04 -44.90
N VAL A 612 6.52 -7.24 -44.50
CA VAL A 612 7.94 -7.57 -44.33
C VAL A 612 8.54 -8.06 -45.66
N PRO A 613 9.52 -7.35 -46.26
CA PRO A 613 10.21 -7.83 -47.45
C PRO A 613 11.37 -8.73 -47.05
N GLY A 614 11.23 -10.04 -47.28
CA GLY A 614 12.31 -11.02 -47.11
C GLY A 614 11.84 -12.46 -47.32
N PRO A 615 12.74 -13.41 -47.66
CA PRO A 615 12.37 -14.80 -47.87
C PRO A 615 11.94 -15.43 -46.53
N VAL A 616 10.64 -15.65 -46.38
CA VAL A 616 10.08 -16.39 -45.24
C VAL A 616 10.40 -17.86 -45.40
N ASP A 617 10.85 -18.50 -44.32
CA ASP A 617 11.06 -19.94 -44.21
C ASP A 617 9.84 -20.70 -44.79
N PRO A 618 10.02 -21.62 -45.77
CA PRO A 618 8.92 -22.27 -46.47
C PRO A 618 7.95 -23.01 -45.55
N ASP A 619 8.42 -23.49 -44.41
CA ASP A 619 7.61 -24.23 -43.44
C ASP A 619 6.75 -23.29 -42.60
N VAL A 620 7.27 -22.09 -42.31
CA VAL A 620 6.52 -20.99 -41.71
C VAL A 620 5.47 -20.46 -42.70
N ALA A 621 5.83 -20.31 -43.98
CA ALA A 621 4.92 -19.89 -45.04
C ALA A 621 3.83 -20.93 -45.36
N ARG A 622 4.06 -22.21 -45.04
CA ARG A 622 3.06 -23.29 -45.13
C ARG A 622 2.11 -23.26 -43.94
N ARG A 623 2.61 -23.20 -42.71
CA ARG A 623 1.79 -23.12 -41.49
C ARG A 623 0.95 -21.85 -41.44
N LEU A 624 1.48 -20.70 -41.88
CA LEU A 624 0.70 -19.47 -42.02
C LEU A 624 -0.40 -19.61 -43.07
N ARG A 625 -0.16 -20.32 -44.18
CA ARG A 625 -1.18 -20.62 -45.18
C ARG A 625 -2.30 -21.51 -44.63
N ASP A 626 -1.94 -22.53 -43.86
CA ASP A 626 -2.89 -23.45 -43.23
C ASP A 626 -3.74 -22.73 -42.18
N LEU A 627 -3.14 -21.82 -41.39
CA LEU A 627 -3.87 -20.96 -40.46
C LEU A 627 -4.78 -19.95 -41.18
N MET A 628 -4.33 -19.38 -42.30
CA MET A 628 -5.09 -18.43 -43.12
C MET A 628 -6.22 -19.08 -43.93
N ALA A 629 -6.23 -20.42 -44.05
CA ALA A 629 -7.27 -21.18 -44.73
C ALA A 629 -8.50 -21.48 -43.85
N LEU A 630 -8.43 -21.20 -42.54
CA LEU A 630 -9.58 -21.31 -41.64
C LEU A 630 -10.56 -20.14 -41.88
N PRO A 631 -11.84 -20.39 -42.23
CA PRO A 631 -12.80 -19.31 -42.46
C PRO A 631 -13.05 -18.51 -41.16
N PRO A 632 -12.90 -17.17 -41.16
CA PRO A 632 -13.09 -16.35 -39.95
C PRO A 632 -14.52 -16.39 -39.37
N ALA A 633 -15.50 -16.81 -40.18
CA ALA A 633 -16.92 -16.71 -39.85
C ALA A 633 -17.49 -17.91 -39.05
N LEU A 634 -16.70 -18.94 -38.73
CA LEU A 634 -17.21 -20.18 -38.10
C LEU A 634 -16.73 -20.41 -36.65
N ALA A 635 -15.86 -19.58 -36.09
CA ALA A 635 -15.35 -19.80 -34.74
C ALA A 635 -16.34 -19.41 -33.61
N PRO A 636 -17.04 -18.27 -33.64
CA PRO A 636 -17.88 -17.84 -32.52
C PRO A 636 -19.14 -18.70 -32.34
N ASP A 637 -19.82 -19.06 -33.43
CA ASP A 637 -21.08 -19.81 -33.38
C ASP A 637 -20.87 -21.29 -33.04
N LEU A 638 -19.76 -21.89 -33.47
CA LEU A 638 -19.42 -23.28 -33.22
C LEU A 638 -18.86 -23.48 -31.79
N LEU A 639 -18.22 -22.45 -31.22
CA LEU A 639 -17.88 -22.38 -29.80
C LEU A 639 -19.12 -22.12 -28.94
N ARG A 640 -20.03 -21.21 -29.33
CA ARG A 640 -21.33 -21.04 -28.66
C ARG A 640 -22.13 -22.33 -28.66
N GLN A 641 -22.29 -23.01 -29.80
CA GLN A 641 -22.99 -24.29 -29.89
C GLN A 641 -22.37 -25.40 -29.03
N LYS A 642 -21.04 -25.45 -28.91
CA LYS A 642 -20.36 -26.44 -28.06
C LYS A 642 -20.50 -26.15 -26.57
N VAL A 643 -20.56 -24.88 -26.17
CA VAL A 643 -20.73 -24.47 -24.78
C VAL A 643 -22.20 -24.59 -24.33
N THR A 644 -23.17 -24.36 -25.22
CA THR A 644 -24.61 -24.42 -24.87
C THR A 644 -25.29 -25.75 -25.18
N GLY A 645 -24.60 -26.72 -25.80
CA GLY A 645 -25.22 -27.88 -26.47
C GLY A 645 -24.80 -29.27 -25.99
N TRP A 646 -24.43 -29.45 -24.72
CA TRP A 646 -24.14 -30.80 -24.19
C TRP A 646 -25.41 -31.49 -23.67
N PRO A 647 -25.82 -32.67 -24.21
CA PRO A 647 -26.81 -33.50 -23.55
C PRO A 647 -26.13 -34.33 -22.45
N ASN A 648 -26.83 -34.51 -21.32
CA ASN A 648 -26.40 -35.38 -20.21
C ASN A 648 -25.91 -36.75 -20.73
N PRO A 649 -24.69 -37.20 -20.39
CA PRO A 649 -24.24 -38.55 -20.75
C PRO A 649 -24.97 -39.62 -19.90
N PRO A 650 -25.26 -40.80 -20.47
CA PRO A 650 -26.00 -41.86 -19.78
C PRO A 650 -25.14 -42.53 -18.70
N ALA A 651 -25.82 -42.97 -17.63
CA ALA A 651 -25.24 -43.66 -16.47
C ALA A 651 -24.28 -44.79 -16.88
N TRP A 652 -23.01 -44.65 -16.51
CA TRP A 652 -22.05 -45.76 -16.48
C TRP A 652 -22.02 -46.35 -15.08
N ASP A 653 -22.44 -47.61 -15.00
CA ASP A 653 -22.46 -48.45 -13.82
C ASP A 653 -21.02 -48.88 -13.49
N LEU A 654 -20.41 -48.25 -12.47
CA LEU A 654 -19.12 -48.67 -11.90
C LEU A 654 -19.37 -49.26 -10.52
N ARG A 655 -19.72 -50.55 -10.50
CA ARG A 655 -19.53 -51.39 -9.31
C ARG A 655 -18.04 -51.62 -9.11
N VAL A 656 -17.44 -50.92 -8.15
CA VAL A 656 -16.16 -51.34 -7.56
C VAL A 656 -16.41 -51.78 -6.12
N SER A 657 -16.10 -53.05 -5.91
CA SER A 657 -16.24 -53.85 -4.70
C SER A 657 -15.57 -53.23 -3.47
N SER A 658 -16.37 -53.08 -2.41
CA SER A 658 -15.94 -52.89 -1.03
C SER A 658 -15.28 -54.16 -0.47
N ALA A 659 -14.00 -54.09 -0.08
CA ALA A 659 -13.41 -54.83 1.05
C ALA A 659 -11.87 -54.71 1.08
N ALA A 660 -11.33 -53.93 2.02
CA ALA A 660 -10.23 -54.29 2.96
C ALA A 660 -9.58 -53.03 3.55
N PRO A 661 -9.11 -53.06 4.82
CA PRO A 661 -8.68 -51.88 5.56
C PRO A 661 -7.16 -51.68 5.46
N TYR A 662 -6.71 -50.45 5.18
CA TYR A 662 -5.31 -50.08 5.41
C TYR A 662 -5.19 -48.70 6.04
N ALA A 663 -4.59 -48.73 7.23
CA ALA A 663 -4.05 -47.60 7.96
C ALA A 663 -2.76 -47.08 7.31
N SER A 664 -2.47 -45.80 7.60
CA SER A 664 -1.16 -45.13 7.52
C SER A 664 -0.40 -45.19 6.19
N ASP A 665 -0.67 -44.26 5.27
CA ASP A 665 0.34 -43.43 4.59
C ASP A 665 -0.34 -42.31 3.77
N PRO A 666 0.31 -41.15 3.57
CA PRO A 666 -0.27 -40.02 2.85
C PRO A 666 -0.19 -40.23 1.33
N TYR A 667 -1.26 -39.86 0.64
CA TYR A 667 -1.40 -39.85 -0.83
C TYR A 667 -0.13 -39.36 -1.57
N PRO A 668 0.29 -40.02 -2.67
CA PRO A 668 1.12 -39.37 -3.67
C PRO A 668 0.24 -38.43 -4.51
N LEU A 669 0.47 -37.13 -4.42
CA LEU A 669 -0.03 -36.15 -5.39
C LEU A 669 0.59 -36.44 -6.78
N PRO A 670 -0.10 -36.14 -7.89
CA PRO A 670 0.36 -36.47 -9.24
C PRO A 670 1.45 -35.49 -9.69
N TRP A 671 2.69 -35.69 -9.25
CA TRP A 671 3.85 -34.86 -9.64
C TRP A 671 4.72 -35.48 -10.74
N ASP A 672 4.31 -36.60 -11.31
CA ASP A 672 5.06 -37.30 -12.36
C ASP A 672 4.45 -37.18 -13.76
N ASP A 673 3.51 -36.25 -13.97
CA ASP A 673 3.16 -35.81 -15.32
C ASP A 673 4.30 -34.95 -15.92
N PRO A 674 5.00 -35.42 -16.97
CA PRO A 674 6.08 -34.67 -17.61
C PRO A 674 5.60 -33.35 -18.24
N GLY A 675 4.33 -33.27 -18.64
CA GLY A 675 3.70 -32.06 -19.20
C GLY A 675 3.44 -31.00 -18.14
N LEU A 676 3.05 -31.40 -16.92
CA LEU A 676 2.84 -30.47 -15.81
C LEU A 676 4.17 -29.94 -15.24
N LYS A 677 5.20 -30.80 -15.15
CA LYS A 677 6.58 -30.38 -14.79
C LYS A 677 7.18 -29.42 -15.82
N ALA A 678 6.94 -29.62 -17.11
CA ALA A 678 7.41 -28.70 -18.16
C ALA A 678 6.68 -27.34 -18.09
N THR A 679 5.38 -27.34 -17.79
CA THR A 679 4.57 -26.12 -17.68
C THR A 679 4.91 -25.31 -16.43
N LEU A 680 5.20 -25.97 -15.30
CA LEU A 680 5.61 -25.31 -14.06
C LEU A 680 7.06 -24.80 -14.10
N LEU A 681 7.99 -25.52 -14.75
CA LEU A 681 9.36 -25.03 -14.97
C LEU A 681 9.43 -23.82 -15.92
N LEU A 682 8.42 -23.63 -16.77
CA LEU A 682 8.32 -22.47 -17.66
C LEU A 682 7.61 -21.27 -17.01
N HIS A 683 6.79 -21.50 -15.97
CA HIS A 683 6.14 -20.44 -15.19
C HIS A 683 7.14 -19.57 -14.40
N GLU A 684 8.35 -20.07 -14.11
CA GLU A 684 9.41 -19.32 -13.45
C GLU A 684 10.35 -18.57 -14.42
N LEU A 685 10.12 -18.64 -15.73
CA LEU A 685 10.99 -18.00 -16.73
C LEU A 685 10.41 -16.66 -17.21
N ASP A 686 11.00 -15.58 -16.69
CA ASP A 686 10.90 -14.21 -17.17
C ASP A 686 10.96 -14.13 -18.72
N PRO A 687 10.01 -13.46 -19.40
CA PRO A 687 10.03 -13.23 -20.86
C PRO A 687 11.38 -12.68 -21.38
N THR A 688 12.09 -11.93 -20.55
CA THR A 688 13.42 -11.38 -20.82
C THR A 688 14.49 -12.48 -20.90
N ARG A 689 14.36 -13.56 -20.11
CA ARG A 689 15.25 -14.72 -20.15
C ARG A 689 14.98 -15.61 -21.37
N MET A 690 13.73 -15.72 -21.83
CA MET A 690 13.42 -16.37 -23.10
C MET A 690 13.98 -15.60 -24.30
N TRP A 691 13.92 -14.27 -24.28
CA TRP A 691 14.59 -13.42 -25.28
C TRP A 691 16.11 -13.64 -25.30
N TYR A 692 16.74 -13.73 -24.13
CA TYR A 692 18.18 -14.05 -24.01
C TYR A 692 18.51 -15.46 -24.52
N ALA A 693 17.72 -16.48 -24.17
CA ALA A 693 17.94 -17.85 -24.62
C ALA A 693 17.74 -18.02 -26.14
N ALA A 694 16.81 -17.27 -26.74
CA ALA A 694 16.58 -17.25 -28.17
C ALA A 694 17.63 -16.46 -28.95
N ALA A 695 18.13 -15.36 -28.39
CA ALA A 695 19.26 -14.61 -28.93
C ALA A 695 20.56 -15.44 -28.89
N ILE A 696 20.77 -16.25 -27.85
CA ILE A 696 21.89 -17.19 -27.74
C ILE A 696 21.78 -18.35 -28.75
N ARG A 697 20.55 -18.71 -29.19
CA ARG A 697 20.32 -19.82 -30.14
C ARG A 697 19.98 -19.39 -31.57
N GLY A 698 20.09 -18.10 -31.90
CA GLY A 698 19.90 -17.58 -33.26
C GLY A 698 18.47 -17.70 -33.81
N ALA A 699 17.45 -17.86 -32.96
CA ALA A 699 16.07 -17.85 -33.41
C ALA A 699 15.63 -16.41 -33.75
N SER A 700 14.96 -16.20 -34.88
CA SER A 700 14.46 -14.86 -35.23
C SER A 700 13.43 -14.41 -34.18
N ALA A 701 13.47 -13.12 -33.81
CA ALA A 701 12.55 -12.52 -32.84
C ALA A 701 11.06 -12.81 -33.17
N GLN A 702 10.76 -12.98 -34.46
CA GLN A 702 9.45 -13.34 -34.99
C GLN A 702 9.01 -14.76 -34.60
N ARG A 703 9.93 -15.74 -34.55
CA ARG A 703 9.66 -17.12 -34.12
C ARG A 703 9.42 -17.21 -32.62
N VAL A 704 10.11 -16.35 -31.84
CA VAL A 704 9.92 -16.23 -30.39
C VAL A 704 8.57 -15.56 -30.07
N LEU A 705 8.23 -14.47 -30.76
CA LEU A 705 6.93 -13.81 -30.58
C LEU A 705 5.77 -14.75 -30.94
N GLN A 706 5.90 -15.49 -32.05
CA GLN A 706 4.90 -16.46 -32.48
C GLN A 706 4.72 -17.59 -31.47
N VAL A 707 5.80 -18.17 -30.93
CA VAL A 707 5.71 -19.24 -29.92
C VAL A 707 5.10 -18.72 -28.61
N VAL A 708 5.49 -17.52 -28.16
CA VAL A 708 4.94 -16.91 -26.94
C VAL A 708 3.43 -16.63 -27.10
N GLN A 709 2.98 -16.23 -28.29
CA GLN A 709 1.58 -15.91 -28.55
C GLN A 709 0.71 -17.14 -28.85
N GLU A 710 1.20 -18.13 -29.60
CA GLU A 710 0.55 -19.44 -29.75
C GLU A 710 0.40 -20.14 -28.40
N GLN A 711 1.42 -20.04 -27.53
CA GLN A 711 1.33 -20.54 -26.17
C GLN A 711 0.36 -19.74 -25.31
N ARG A 712 0.26 -18.41 -25.48
CA ARG A 712 -0.73 -17.59 -24.76
C ARG A 712 -2.17 -17.94 -25.13
N ILE A 713 -2.46 -18.16 -26.42
CA ILE A 713 -3.80 -18.61 -26.87
C ILE A 713 -4.09 -20.03 -26.34
N THR A 714 -3.10 -20.92 -26.37
CA THR A 714 -3.21 -22.28 -25.83
C THR A 714 -3.41 -22.26 -24.30
N LEU A 715 -2.73 -21.35 -23.58
CA LEU A 715 -2.89 -21.16 -22.14
C LEU A 715 -4.27 -20.61 -21.79
N MET A 716 -4.80 -19.66 -22.58
CA MET A 716 -6.14 -19.11 -22.33
C MET A 716 -7.23 -20.12 -22.67
N ALA A 717 -7.09 -20.90 -23.74
CA ALA A 717 -8.01 -22.00 -24.07
C ALA A 717 -7.93 -23.14 -23.05
N GLY A 718 -6.72 -23.47 -22.58
CA GLY A 718 -6.49 -24.44 -21.51
C GLY A 718 -7.05 -23.97 -20.16
N ALA A 719 -6.87 -22.70 -19.80
CA ALA A 719 -7.44 -22.11 -18.60
C ALA A 719 -8.98 -22.09 -18.65
N ALA A 720 -9.57 -21.76 -19.80
CA ALA A 720 -11.03 -21.80 -19.99
C ALA A 720 -11.57 -23.24 -19.91
N GLY A 721 -10.92 -24.21 -20.56
CA GLY A 721 -11.28 -25.63 -20.46
C GLY A 721 -11.14 -26.17 -19.04
N TRP A 722 -10.08 -25.78 -18.33
CA TRP A 722 -9.82 -26.19 -16.96
C TRP A 722 -10.79 -25.57 -15.95
N VAL A 723 -11.19 -24.31 -16.14
CA VAL A 723 -12.27 -23.68 -15.34
C VAL A 723 -13.59 -24.43 -15.53
N LEU A 724 -13.90 -24.85 -16.75
CA LEU A 724 -15.09 -25.67 -17.04
C LEU A 724 -14.99 -27.07 -16.40
N GLU A 725 -13.81 -27.70 -16.43
CA GLU A 725 -13.58 -28.99 -15.75
C GLU A 725 -13.72 -28.89 -14.22
N ILE A 726 -13.24 -27.80 -13.60
CA ILE A 726 -13.45 -27.55 -12.17
C ILE A 726 -14.93 -27.39 -11.86
N LEU A 727 -15.67 -26.63 -12.68
CA LEU A 727 -17.09 -26.43 -12.50
C LEU A 727 -17.86 -27.76 -12.64
N ASP A 728 -17.50 -28.60 -13.61
CA ASP A 728 -18.12 -29.91 -13.81
C ASP A 728 -17.76 -30.90 -12.70
N ALA A 729 -16.53 -30.88 -12.18
CA ALA A 729 -16.13 -31.65 -11.00
C ALA A 729 -16.90 -31.21 -9.74
N TRP A 730 -17.19 -29.90 -9.62
CA TRP A 730 -17.99 -29.36 -8.53
C TRP A 730 -19.46 -29.78 -8.62
N ILE A 731 -20.02 -29.77 -9.82
CA ILE A 731 -21.37 -30.30 -10.10
C ILE A 731 -21.42 -31.79 -9.75
N ALA A 732 -20.37 -32.56 -10.07
CA ALA A 732 -20.29 -33.98 -9.74
C ALA A 732 -20.16 -34.26 -8.24
N GLU A 733 -19.38 -33.46 -7.49
CA GLU A 733 -19.33 -33.56 -6.03
C GLU A 733 -20.66 -33.20 -5.35
N LEU A 734 -21.34 -32.16 -5.84
CA LEU A 734 -22.66 -31.78 -5.34
C LEU A 734 -23.69 -32.89 -5.57
N ALA A 735 -23.64 -33.58 -6.73
CA ALA A 735 -24.48 -34.73 -7.02
C ALA A 735 -24.11 -36.00 -6.21
N LEU A 736 -22.87 -36.11 -5.72
CA LEU A 736 -22.43 -37.18 -4.81
C LEU A 736 -22.94 -36.92 -3.39
N PHE A 737 -22.88 -35.66 -2.96
CA PHE A 737 -23.41 -35.20 -1.68
C PHE A 737 -24.95 -35.35 -1.60
N GLU A 738 -25.67 -35.12 -2.71
CA GLU A 738 -27.10 -35.40 -2.85
C GLU A 738 -27.43 -36.89 -2.54
N ARG A 739 -26.63 -37.83 -3.06
CA ARG A 739 -26.83 -39.27 -2.79
C ARG A 739 -26.51 -39.67 -1.35
N GLU A 740 -25.60 -38.96 -0.69
CA GLU A 740 -25.29 -39.16 0.73
C GLU A 740 -26.40 -38.62 1.64
N LEU A 741 -27.11 -37.58 1.21
CA LEU A 741 -28.29 -37.02 1.90
C LEU A 741 -29.56 -37.85 1.66
N GLU A 742 -29.74 -38.42 0.47
CA GLU A 742 -30.87 -39.32 0.14
C GLU A 742 -30.72 -40.73 0.74
N ALA A 743 -29.53 -41.11 1.18
CA ALA A 743 -29.34 -42.37 1.89
C ALA A 743 -30.23 -42.33 3.15
N PRO A 744 -31.18 -43.26 3.31
CA PRO A 744 -32.05 -43.25 4.47
C PRO A 744 -31.15 -43.27 5.71
N MET A 745 -31.28 -42.24 6.55
CA MET A 745 -30.71 -42.22 7.89
C MET A 745 -31.25 -43.44 8.62
N GLY A 746 -30.59 -44.57 8.44
CA GLY A 746 -31.03 -45.85 8.95
C GLY A 746 -31.10 -45.67 10.45
N GLY A 747 -32.30 -45.80 11.00
CA GLY A 747 -32.52 -45.83 12.43
C GLY A 747 -31.71 -46.97 13.02
N SER A 748 -30.48 -46.68 13.44
CA SER A 748 -29.75 -47.52 14.36
C SER A 748 -30.32 -47.23 15.73
N ASP A 749 -31.27 -48.07 16.11
CA ASP A 749 -31.83 -48.22 17.45
C ASP A 749 -30.76 -48.81 18.41
N ASN A 750 -29.55 -48.22 18.40
CA ASN A 750 -28.47 -48.54 19.32
C ASN A 750 -28.38 -47.38 20.31
N GLY A 751 -28.96 -47.62 21.49
CA GLY A 751 -28.83 -46.74 22.63
C GLY A 751 -27.37 -46.42 22.90
N PHE A 752 -27.03 -45.16 22.75
CA PHE A 752 -25.88 -44.56 23.42
C PHE A 752 -26.44 -43.79 24.61
N GLU A 753 -26.10 -44.29 25.79
CA GLU A 753 -26.29 -43.61 27.06
C GLU A 753 -25.52 -42.28 27.05
N ASP A 754 -26.15 -41.27 27.66
CA ASP A 754 -25.58 -39.99 28.02
C ASP A 754 -24.30 -40.16 28.85
N GLU A 755 -23.14 -39.88 28.28
CA GLU A 755 -22.00 -39.34 29.05
C GLU A 755 -21.32 -38.22 28.25
N GLU A 756 -21.41 -37.01 28.84
CA GLU A 756 -20.62 -35.79 28.63
C GLU A 756 -20.55 -35.15 27.24
N TRP A 757 -21.37 -34.09 27.04
CA TRP A 757 -20.97 -32.83 26.43
C TRP A 757 -21.60 -31.63 27.15
#